data_AF-A0A388RDG3-F1
#
_entry.id   AF-A0A388RDG3-F1
#
_cell.length_a   1.000
_cell.length_b   1.000
_cell.length_c   1.000
_cell.angle_alpha   90.00
_cell.angle_beta   90.00
_cell.angle_gamma   90.00
#
_symmetry.space_group_name_H-M   'P 1'
#
loop_
_entity.id
_entity.type
_entity.pdbx_description
1 polymer ?
#
loop_
_entity_poly.entity_id
_entity_poly.type
_entity_poly.pdbx_seq_one_letter_code
_entity_poly.pdbx_strand_id
1 'polypeptide(L)'
;MIHAFLERLAACFAACVLALGFVAPAHAGAYEAALPPELSTAADLCALVPCTEVLPGATSFSTRKGQPPYVEGYRTGADGKQDLLGYVMLSTDITDTPAYSGKPVVTLIGMDTRGQYTGVRVLKHSEPILLLGIPESALLDFNRQYVGKSVGDKIEVGQSRPDEGVVGVDAISGATVTVIAQNQVLTISGAAVARQVGILAPTQRAPARYAENGKHYGWQQMVAGGLVQRLLVQPAQVGLAGGGEPFIELWFGDLNHPDIGRSVLGDAGWQGLRAQLKPGEHAIFVIRTAGSESFKGSGFVRGGIYDRVQVRQAADAFTFRDLDYLNLYGVAAEGAPAVTESAIFVIRSTAFSAAYPWKLSFLGNRVDRATGTRSFASFDAPYWLPAAMLQGGRPQVDEPEAPWRKVWRKQATAISLFIALLGAVTLVYALRDRLTRRATHKNKWPVNAFKYTAWGLSIVFVGFGAMAQPSITQVLTWFHALLLRWDWALFLSDPFIFCFWIFIIATVLLFGRGLFCGWLCPFGSLSEAIYKLGRFLGLKRWQRQLPRRWHDRLKWVKYGVFFGLLAVSVFSMGLAEMLAEIEPFKTTFLVGIPNRAWPYGLFACTLLGLSLFVERPYCKYLCPLGAALAMPSTFRWFGLRRKPDCNHCKACAVGCGAQAIDADGRIDQRECLHCLDCMVLYTDTRGCPPLARERKRRERDGLALAPVGRDGYFIPLVPVPADAKQPSGPDPRMPTDPVAPYAARAGATRWSAELWDHLWPWSGQGWRTAAALQMAGLAVALAATVAWALAASGQMRAGAVIGWWLGWSLYEVLIRLSGKRYVKDGPWWRGRCRRATVMDMLSYVGFKNLLVGAVLFLVLKTMGMLAT
;
A
#
# COMPACT_ATOMS: atom_id res chain seq x y z
N MET A 1 -38.80 27.95 15.60
CA MET A 1 -37.56 28.13 16.39
C MET A 1 -36.48 27.07 16.10
N ILE A 2 -36.76 25.76 16.22
CA ILE A 2 -35.75 24.70 15.96
C ILE A 2 -35.30 24.63 14.48
N HIS A 3 -36.20 24.90 13.53
CA HIS A 3 -35.88 24.90 12.10
C HIS A 3 -34.89 26.01 11.71
N ALA A 4 -35.09 27.22 12.26
CA ALA A 4 -34.19 28.35 12.06
C ALA A 4 -32.82 28.15 12.73
N PHE A 5 -32.77 27.42 13.86
CA PHE A 5 -31.52 27.07 14.52
C PHE A 5 -30.71 26.03 13.72
N LEU A 6 -31.39 25.05 13.12
CA LEU A 6 -30.75 24.04 12.26
C LEU A 6 -30.30 24.60 10.91
N GLU A 7 -31.04 25.54 10.33
CA GLU A 7 -30.61 26.26 9.11
C GLU A 7 -29.41 27.16 9.39
N ARG A 8 -29.37 27.85 10.54
CA ARG A 8 -28.20 28.63 10.95
C ARG A 8 -27.00 27.75 11.26
N LEU A 9 -27.19 26.56 11.82
CA LEU A 9 -26.12 25.57 12.02
C LEU A 9 -25.62 24.98 10.70
N ALA A 10 -26.52 24.70 9.75
CA ALA A 10 -26.15 24.22 8.42
C ALA A 10 -25.44 25.32 7.61
N ALA A 11 -25.87 26.57 7.72
CA ALA A 11 -25.22 27.73 7.12
C ALA A 11 -23.85 28.01 7.77
N CYS A 12 -23.73 27.93 9.10
CA CYS A 12 -22.43 28.00 9.79
C CYS A 12 -21.52 26.83 9.42
N PHE A 13 -22.05 25.61 9.26
CA PHE A 13 -21.26 24.47 8.83
C PHE A 13 -20.80 24.62 7.37
N ALA A 14 -21.67 25.10 6.48
CA ALA A 14 -21.30 25.43 5.10
C ALA A 14 -20.29 26.59 5.02
N ALA A 15 -20.43 27.60 5.87
CA ALA A 15 -19.48 28.72 5.98
C ALA A 15 -18.14 28.28 6.57
N CYS A 16 -18.10 27.36 7.53
CA CYS A 16 -16.87 26.75 8.02
C CYS A 16 -16.21 25.85 6.97
N VAL A 17 -16.98 25.12 6.16
CA VAL A 17 -16.47 24.33 5.03
C VAL A 17 -15.92 25.22 3.91
N LEU A 18 -16.56 26.36 3.65
CA LEU A 18 -16.05 27.38 2.71
C LEU A 18 -14.83 28.12 3.26
N ALA A 19 -14.76 28.38 4.57
CA ALA A 19 -13.60 28.98 5.22
C ALA A 19 -12.40 28.01 5.29
N LEU A 20 -12.64 26.70 5.37
CA LEU A 20 -11.61 25.67 5.19
C LEU A 20 -11.04 25.64 3.75
N GLY A 21 -11.77 26.18 2.76
CA GLY A 21 -11.29 26.38 1.39
C GLY A 21 -10.35 27.58 1.21
N PHE A 22 -10.21 28.45 2.22
CA PHE A 22 -9.34 29.64 2.21
C PHE A 22 -8.15 29.52 3.17
N VAL A 23 -7.68 28.30 3.43
CA VAL A 23 -6.37 28.12 4.08
C VAL A 23 -5.30 28.46 3.05
N ALA A 24 -4.69 29.63 3.19
CA ALA A 24 -3.44 29.98 2.52
C ALA A 24 -2.43 28.84 2.70
N PRO A 25 -1.54 28.55 1.72
CA PRO A 25 -0.59 27.46 1.86
C PRO A 25 0.27 27.75 3.09
N ALA A 26 0.10 26.92 4.12
CA ALA A 26 1.06 26.87 5.22
C ALA A 26 2.43 26.59 4.58
N HIS A 27 3.45 27.34 5.03
CA HIS A 27 4.86 27.21 4.63
C HIS A 27 5.17 25.84 4.03
N ALA A 28 5.50 25.80 2.74
CA ALA A 28 5.82 24.56 2.04
C ALA A 28 6.97 23.85 2.76
N GLY A 29 6.65 22.82 3.55
CA GLY A 29 7.65 21.93 4.16
C GLY A 29 8.37 21.12 3.09
N ALA A 30 9.41 20.36 3.47
CA ALA A 30 10.20 19.58 2.49
C ALA A 30 9.34 18.54 1.74
N TYR A 31 8.12 18.26 2.18
CA TYR A 31 7.19 17.41 1.46
C TYR A 31 6.76 17.96 0.07
N GLU A 32 6.48 19.25 -0.02
CA GLU A 32 5.98 19.91 -1.25
C GLU A 32 7.06 20.72 -1.98
N ALA A 33 8.31 20.65 -1.51
CA ALA A 33 9.42 21.35 -2.13
C ALA A 33 9.55 20.96 -3.62
N ALA A 34 9.37 21.95 -4.49
CA ALA A 34 9.77 21.85 -5.88
C ALA A 34 11.30 21.95 -5.90
N LEU A 35 11.97 20.83 -6.20
CA LEU A 35 13.40 20.84 -6.39
C LEU A 35 13.73 21.49 -7.74
N PRO A 36 14.85 22.22 -7.85
CA PRO A 36 15.32 22.72 -9.13
C PRO A 36 15.41 21.58 -10.15
N PRO A 37 14.93 21.77 -11.39
CA PRO A 37 14.89 20.71 -12.41
C PRO A 37 16.28 20.18 -12.78
N GLU A 38 17.33 20.98 -12.55
CA GLU A 38 18.72 20.65 -12.85
C GLU A 38 19.50 20.12 -11.64
N LEU A 39 18.85 19.85 -10.49
CA LEU A 39 19.55 19.52 -9.25
C LEU A 39 20.52 18.32 -9.37
N SER A 40 20.13 17.29 -10.13
CA SER A 40 20.96 16.10 -10.37
C SER A 40 22.03 16.29 -11.45
N THR A 41 21.95 17.35 -12.26
CA THR A 41 22.81 17.56 -13.43
C THR A 41 23.72 18.78 -13.32
N ALA A 42 23.38 19.75 -12.48
CA ALA A 42 24.10 21.01 -12.35
C ALA A 42 25.50 20.78 -11.81
N ALA A 43 26.51 21.32 -12.51
CA ALA A 43 27.91 21.25 -12.10
C ALA A 43 28.15 21.97 -10.76
N ASP A 44 27.47 23.08 -10.52
CA ASP A 44 27.45 23.79 -9.24
C ASP A 44 26.19 23.42 -8.44
N LEU A 45 26.34 22.42 -7.58
CA LEU A 45 25.26 21.97 -6.69
C LEU A 45 24.91 23.03 -5.64
N CYS A 46 25.93 23.68 -5.05
CA CYS A 46 25.75 24.56 -3.90
C CYS A 46 25.19 25.94 -4.24
N ALA A 47 25.14 26.30 -5.53
CA ALA A 47 24.32 27.40 -6.02
C ALA A 47 22.80 27.10 -5.93
N LEU A 48 22.40 25.83 -5.98
CA LEU A 48 20.99 25.41 -6.03
C LEU A 48 20.42 24.99 -4.66
N VAL A 49 21.27 24.56 -3.73
CA VAL A 49 20.86 24.06 -2.41
C VAL A 49 21.75 24.59 -1.29
N PRO A 50 21.24 24.72 -0.05
CA PRO A 50 21.96 25.37 1.05
C PRO A 50 23.06 24.47 1.66
N CYS A 51 24.20 24.34 0.97
CA CYS A 51 25.35 23.55 1.43
C CYS A 51 25.96 24.08 2.75
N THR A 52 25.83 25.37 3.05
CA THR A 52 26.31 25.98 4.30
C THR A 52 25.57 25.46 5.54
N GLU A 53 24.33 24.98 5.41
CA GLU A 53 23.56 24.41 6.52
C GLU A 53 24.10 23.04 6.95
N VAL A 54 24.69 22.27 6.02
CA VAL A 54 25.21 20.93 6.30
C VAL A 54 26.71 20.93 6.57
N LEU A 55 27.44 21.94 6.11
CA LEU A 55 28.87 22.14 6.39
C LEU A 55 29.08 23.55 6.99
N PRO A 56 28.75 23.74 8.28
CA PRO A 56 28.83 25.04 8.92
C PRO A 56 30.28 25.57 8.93
N GLY A 57 30.43 26.85 8.57
CA GLY A 57 31.72 27.55 8.54
C GLY A 57 32.46 27.49 7.20
N ALA A 58 31.90 26.84 6.17
CA ALA A 58 32.38 26.95 4.79
C ALA A 58 31.90 28.26 4.15
N THR A 59 32.81 28.97 3.49
CA THR A 59 32.57 30.24 2.80
C THR A 59 32.53 30.09 1.29
N SER A 60 33.10 29.01 0.75
CA SER A 60 33.08 28.70 -0.68
C SER A 60 33.01 27.20 -0.92
N PHE A 61 32.49 26.80 -2.09
CA PHE A 61 32.31 25.41 -2.49
C PHE A 61 32.87 25.17 -3.88
N SER A 62 33.35 23.96 -4.13
CA SER A 62 33.77 23.53 -5.48
C SER A 62 32.59 23.09 -6.34
N THR A 63 32.82 22.94 -7.64
CA THR A 63 31.92 22.17 -8.50
C THR A 63 31.91 20.69 -8.11
N ARG A 64 30.89 19.95 -8.54
CA ARG A 64 30.80 18.50 -8.30
C ARG A 64 32.07 17.79 -8.77
N LYS A 65 32.66 17.00 -7.87
CA LYS A 65 33.85 16.17 -8.07
C LYS A 65 33.52 14.72 -7.73
N GLY A 66 34.38 13.82 -8.21
CA GLY A 66 34.29 12.41 -7.89
C GLY A 66 33.10 11.69 -8.52
N GLN A 67 33.11 10.38 -8.36
CA GLN A 67 31.99 9.48 -8.61
C GLN A 67 31.95 8.40 -7.50
N PRO A 68 30.90 8.37 -6.66
CA PRO A 68 29.70 9.20 -6.76
C PRO A 68 29.97 10.70 -6.47
N PRO A 69 29.19 11.62 -7.06
CA PRO A 69 29.45 13.06 -6.96
C PRO A 69 29.43 13.62 -5.53
N TYR A 70 30.42 14.44 -5.20
CA TYR A 70 30.51 15.23 -3.96
C TYR A 70 31.05 16.64 -4.23
N VAL A 71 30.95 17.52 -3.24
CA VAL A 71 31.43 18.91 -3.30
C VAL A 71 32.35 19.17 -2.11
N GLU A 72 33.53 19.71 -2.36
CA GLU A 72 34.45 20.19 -1.31
C GLU A 72 34.04 21.58 -0.85
N GLY A 73 33.99 21.80 0.47
CA GLY A 73 33.74 23.11 1.08
C GLY A 73 34.99 23.66 1.76
N TYR A 74 35.28 24.94 1.52
CA TYR A 74 36.47 25.62 2.01
C TYR A 74 36.11 26.77 2.94
N ARG A 75 37.01 27.05 3.89
CA ARG A 75 37.04 28.28 4.68
C ARG A 75 38.09 29.21 4.11
N THR A 76 37.71 30.43 3.77
CA THR A 76 38.66 31.47 3.39
C THR A 76 39.14 32.19 4.65
N GLY A 77 40.42 32.04 4.99
CA GLY A 77 41.05 32.80 6.08
C GLY A 77 41.27 34.27 5.70
N ALA A 78 41.59 35.11 6.69
CA ALA A 78 41.89 36.53 6.47
C ALA A 78 43.05 36.76 5.49
N ASP A 79 43.92 35.77 5.31
CA ASP A 79 45.10 35.77 4.44
C ASP A 79 44.79 35.33 2.99
N GLY A 80 43.52 35.08 2.65
CA GLY A 80 43.09 34.62 1.32
C GLY A 80 43.34 33.14 1.01
N LYS A 81 43.96 32.37 1.92
CA LYS A 81 44.14 30.92 1.79
C LYS A 81 42.82 30.18 2.06
N GLN A 82 42.54 29.17 1.23
CA GLN A 82 41.38 28.30 1.33
C GLN A 82 41.74 27.00 2.06
N ASP A 83 41.21 26.82 3.26
CA ASP A 83 41.37 25.58 4.03
C ASP A 83 40.18 24.65 3.78
N LEU A 84 40.45 23.39 3.43
CA LEU A 84 39.42 22.37 3.22
C LEU A 84 38.77 22.00 4.56
N LEU A 85 37.46 22.24 4.70
CA LEU A 85 36.70 21.90 5.89
C LEU A 85 36.06 20.52 5.83
N GLY A 86 35.64 20.10 4.64
CA GLY A 86 34.91 18.85 4.47
C GLY A 86 34.21 18.75 3.13
N TYR A 87 33.26 17.83 3.09
CA TYR A 87 32.60 17.35 1.89
C TYR A 87 31.08 17.41 2.06
N VAL A 88 30.38 17.81 0.99
CA VAL A 88 28.93 17.83 0.89
C VAL A 88 28.49 16.89 -0.23
N MET A 89 27.46 16.11 0.01
CA MET A 89 26.94 15.13 -0.95
C MET A 89 25.42 15.09 -0.95
N LEU A 90 24.83 14.81 -2.10
CA LEU A 90 23.39 14.65 -2.27
C LEU A 90 23.05 13.17 -2.35
N SER A 91 22.11 12.70 -1.54
CA SER A 91 21.79 11.28 -1.41
C SER A 91 21.42 10.60 -2.72
N THR A 92 20.62 11.26 -3.56
CA THR A 92 20.12 10.71 -4.83
C THR A 92 21.20 10.54 -5.89
N ASP A 93 22.38 11.16 -5.71
CA ASP A 93 23.50 10.94 -6.61
C ASP A 93 24.30 9.68 -6.25
N ILE A 94 24.04 9.10 -5.06
CA ILE A 94 24.73 7.93 -4.52
C ILE A 94 23.80 6.72 -4.43
N THR A 95 22.58 6.93 -3.93
CA THR A 95 21.60 5.87 -3.71
C THR A 95 20.15 6.34 -3.86
N ASP A 96 19.35 5.54 -4.56
CA ASP A 96 17.91 5.74 -4.73
C ASP A 96 17.11 4.91 -3.72
N THR A 97 17.63 4.69 -2.51
CA THR A 97 16.99 3.86 -1.48
C THR A 97 15.56 4.32 -1.23
N PRO A 98 14.54 3.51 -1.58
CA PRO A 98 13.15 3.90 -1.40
C PRO A 98 12.79 3.89 0.08
N ALA A 99 12.05 4.91 0.51
CA ALA A 99 11.45 4.95 1.85
C ALA A 99 9.99 4.45 1.81
N TYR A 100 9.17 4.73 2.82
CA TYR A 100 7.80 4.18 2.92
C TYR A 100 6.91 4.66 1.75
N SER A 101 7.18 5.81 1.17
CA SER A 101 6.49 6.30 -0.04
C SER A 101 6.79 5.51 -1.32
N GLY A 102 7.80 4.62 -1.29
CA GLY A 102 8.39 4.04 -2.50
C GLY A 102 9.25 5.02 -3.30
N LYS A 103 9.43 6.27 -2.81
CA LYS A 103 10.34 7.28 -3.37
C LYS A 103 11.52 7.52 -2.40
N PRO A 104 12.69 7.92 -2.90
CA PRO A 104 13.83 8.25 -2.05
C PRO A 104 13.60 9.55 -1.27
N VAL A 105 14.23 9.64 -0.10
CA VAL A 105 14.32 10.89 0.68
C VAL A 105 15.54 11.67 0.20
N VAL A 106 15.30 12.78 -0.49
CA VAL A 106 16.35 13.63 -1.04
C VAL A 106 16.99 14.40 0.10
N THR A 107 18.22 14.05 0.44
CA THR A 107 18.93 14.51 1.62
C THR A 107 20.31 15.04 1.22
N LEU A 108 20.61 16.26 1.66
CA LEU A 108 21.93 16.85 1.61
C LEU A 108 22.69 16.47 2.89
N ILE A 109 23.93 15.99 2.74
CA ILE A 109 24.71 15.42 3.83
C ILE A 109 26.08 16.09 3.83
N GLY A 110 26.51 16.58 4.99
CA GLY A 110 27.83 17.17 5.20
C GLY A 110 28.70 16.30 6.10
N MET A 111 30.00 16.25 5.79
CA MET A 111 31.01 15.45 6.49
C MET A 111 32.33 16.23 6.61
N ASP A 112 32.99 16.20 7.76
CA ASP A 112 34.31 16.83 7.95
C ASP A 112 35.45 15.97 7.35
N THR A 113 36.67 16.51 7.32
CA THR A 113 37.87 15.80 6.83
C THR A 113 38.28 14.58 7.68
N ARG A 114 37.67 14.39 8.87
CA ARG A 114 37.89 13.22 9.75
C ARG A 114 36.80 12.16 9.60
N GLY A 115 35.79 12.39 8.75
CA GLY A 115 34.69 11.45 8.54
C GLY A 115 33.54 11.59 9.53
N GLN A 116 33.42 12.72 10.23
CA GLN A 116 32.29 12.98 11.13
C GLN A 116 31.19 13.71 10.37
N TYR A 117 29.93 13.32 10.56
CA TYR A 117 28.81 14.06 9.99
C TYR A 117 28.73 15.45 10.63
N THR A 118 28.72 16.50 9.80
CA THR A 118 28.65 17.90 10.26
C THR A 118 27.22 18.47 10.19
N GLY A 119 26.37 17.88 9.35
CA GLY A 119 25.00 18.31 9.19
C GLY A 119 24.24 17.46 8.17
N VAL A 120 22.93 17.40 8.34
CA VAL A 120 22.02 16.61 7.48
C VAL A 120 20.77 17.43 7.25
N ARG A 121 20.42 17.68 5.98
CA ARG A 121 19.27 18.47 5.58
C ARG A 121 18.42 17.72 4.56
N VAL A 122 17.15 17.51 4.89
CA VAL A 122 16.18 16.92 3.95
C VAL A 122 15.69 18.03 3.03
N LEU A 123 15.96 17.88 1.73
CA LEU A 123 15.54 18.83 0.70
C LEU A 123 14.14 18.50 0.19
N LYS A 124 13.85 17.20 0.04
CA LYS A 124 12.53 16.71 -0.34
C LYS A 124 12.26 15.32 0.21
N HIS A 125 11.04 15.08 0.66
CA HIS A 125 10.55 13.73 0.90
C HIS A 125 9.13 13.56 0.37
N SER A 126 8.70 12.33 0.12
CA SER A 126 7.31 12.03 -0.23
C SER A 126 6.66 11.10 0.78
N GLU A 127 7.25 11.00 1.98
CA GLU A 127 6.81 10.12 3.06
C GLU A 127 5.41 10.51 3.56
N PRO A 128 4.37 9.73 3.23
CA PRO A 128 3.02 10.04 3.64
C PRO A 128 2.93 10.05 5.16
N ILE A 129 3.65 9.18 5.88
CA ILE A 129 3.59 9.10 7.35
C ILE A 129 4.07 10.39 8.06
N LEU A 130 4.97 11.17 7.44
CA LEU A 130 5.47 12.44 7.97
C LEU A 130 4.55 13.63 7.64
N LEU A 131 3.66 13.49 6.65
CA LEU A 131 2.50 14.37 6.54
C LEU A 131 1.32 13.90 7.39
N LEU A 132 1.20 12.58 7.52
CA LEU A 132 0.03 11.84 7.93
C LEU A 132 0.04 11.43 9.40
N GLY A 133 1.07 11.74 10.19
CA GLY A 133 1.15 11.21 11.56
C GLY A 133 2.17 11.89 12.48
N ILE A 134 3.31 12.27 11.94
CA ILE A 134 4.46 12.70 12.73
C ILE A 134 4.95 14.03 12.18
N PRO A 135 5.18 15.07 13.00
CA PRO A 135 5.66 16.35 12.49
C PRO A 135 7.00 16.17 11.76
N GLU A 136 7.22 16.95 10.69
CA GLU A 136 8.49 16.94 9.93
C GLU A 136 9.70 17.21 10.85
N SER A 137 9.50 17.96 11.94
CA SER A 137 10.51 18.18 12.98
C SER A 137 11.07 16.88 13.55
N ALA A 138 10.29 15.81 13.67
CA ALA A 138 10.80 14.53 14.16
C ALA A 138 11.82 13.90 13.21
N LEU A 139 11.65 14.07 11.88
CA LEU A 139 12.66 13.64 10.91
C LEU A 139 13.91 14.50 11.01
N LEU A 140 13.75 15.81 11.25
CA LEU A 140 14.88 16.71 11.50
C LEU A 140 15.62 16.32 12.78
N ASP A 141 14.91 16.03 13.87
CA ASP A 141 15.47 15.61 15.15
C ASP A 141 16.18 14.25 15.03
N PHE A 142 15.61 13.32 14.26
CA PHE A 142 16.28 12.06 13.90
C PHE A 142 17.61 12.31 13.18
N ASN A 143 17.59 13.14 12.14
CA ASN A 143 18.79 13.45 11.36
C ASN A 143 19.87 14.18 12.19
N ARG A 144 19.48 15.03 13.16
CA ARG A 144 20.43 15.70 14.07
C ARG A 144 21.24 14.72 14.91
N GLN A 145 20.72 13.54 15.19
CA GLN A 145 21.47 12.53 15.96
C GLN A 145 22.73 12.05 15.24
N TYR A 146 22.83 12.21 13.92
CA TYR A 146 24.02 11.82 13.17
C TYR A 146 25.17 12.81 13.35
N VAL A 147 24.89 14.07 13.65
CA VAL A 147 25.91 15.12 13.78
C VAL A 147 26.91 14.74 14.88
N GLY A 148 28.20 14.70 14.53
CA GLY A 148 29.30 14.28 15.40
C GLY A 148 29.58 12.78 15.44
N LYS A 149 28.74 11.93 14.83
CA LYS A 149 29.03 10.49 14.67
C LYS A 149 29.96 10.25 13.47
N SER A 150 30.74 9.17 13.50
CA SER A 150 31.63 8.82 12.39
C SER A 150 30.91 8.01 11.31
N VAL A 151 31.24 8.27 10.04
CA VAL A 151 30.81 7.44 8.91
C VAL A 151 31.35 6.01 8.97
N GLY A 152 32.40 5.77 9.76
CA GLY A 152 32.95 4.43 9.99
C GLY A 152 32.21 3.63 11.06
N ASP A 153 31.34 4.27 11.85
CA ASP A 153 30.63 3.60 12.93
C ASP A 153 29.51 2.70 12.37
N LYS A 154 29.26 1.56 13.05
CA LYS A 154 28.10 0.72 12.75
C LYS A 154 26.85 1.34 13.37
N ILE A 155 26.20 2.24 12.63
CA ILE A 155 25.00 2.96 13.10
C ILE A 155 23.73 2.14 12.83
N GLU A 156 22.97 1.83 13.88
CA GLU A 156 21.68 1.13 13.78
C GLU A 156 20.55 1.89 14.45
N VAL A 157 19.35 1.81 13.86
CA VAL A 157 18.13 2.36 14.47
C VAL A 157 17.67 1.47 15.63
N GLY A 158 17.70 2.01 16.85
CA GLY A 158 17.38 1.35 18.10
C GLY A 158 18.43 1.57 19.18
N GLN A 159 18.43 0.71 20.20
CA GLN A 159 19.37 0.83 21.31
C GLN A 159 20.81 0.55 20.87
N SER A 160 21.73 1.37 21.39
CA SER A 160 23.18 1.16 21.28
C SER A 160 23.57 -0.16 21.93
N ARG A 161 24.48 -0.90 21.28
CA ARG A 161 25.10 -2.11 21.83
C ARG A 161 26.60 -1.90 21.81
N PRO A 162 27.18 -1.27 22.86
CA PRO A 162 28.61 -0.96 22.92
C PRO A 162 29.48 -2.21 22.77
N ASP A 163 29.05 -3.33 23.35
CA ASP A 163 29.76 -4.62 23.31
C ASP A 163 29.87 -5.21 21.88
N GLU A 164 29.00 -4.79 20.96
CA GLU A 164 29.01 -5.20 19.55
C GLU A 164 29.56 -4.10 18.62
N GLY A 165 30.05 -2.98 19.17
CA GLY A 165 30.48 -1.82 18.39
C GLY A 165 29.35 -1.13 17.62
N VAL A 166 28.08 -1.28 18.06
CA VAL A 166 26.90 -0.70 17.38
C VAL A 166 26.47 0.59 18.06
N VAL A 167 26.50 1.69 17.31
CA VAL A 167 26.00 2.99 17.74
C VAL A 167 24.50 3.08 17.44
N GLY A 168 23.69 3.21 18.48
CA GLY A 168 22.25 3.37 18.36
C GLY A 168 21.83 4.78 18.00
N VAL A 169 20.78 4.90 17.18
CA VAL A 169 20.00 6.14 16.99
C VAL A 169 18.54 5.87 17.30
N ASP A 170 17.87 6.83 17.94
CA ASP A 170 16.48 6.69 18.35
C ASP A 170 15.56 6.57 17.13
N ALA A 171 14.65 5.60 17.17
CA ALA A 171 13.64 5.44 16.12
C ALA A 171 12.53 6.48 16.28
N ILE A 172 11.91 6.87 15.17
CA ILE A 172 10.64 7.61 15.21
C ILE A 172 9.49 6.60 15.36
N SER A 173 8.70 6.74 16.43
CA SER A 173 7.50 5.94 16.65
C SER A 173 6.52 6.11 15.48
N GLY A 174 6.07 5.01 14.89
CA GLY A 174 5.16 5.02 13.73
C GLY A 174 5.83 5.26 12.36
N ALA A 175 7.11 5.68 12.29
CA ALA A 175 7.84 5.87 11.03
C ALA A 175 9.11 5.00 10.94
N THR A 176 9.07 3.79 11.49
CA THR A 176 10.23 2.88 11.58
C THR A 176 10.85 2.57 10.22
N VAL A 177 10.04 2.40 9.18
CA VAL A 177 10.52 2.10 7.82
C VAL A 177 11.28 3.30 7.24
N THR A 178 10.71 4.49 7.37
CA THR A 178 11.31 5.74 6.92
C THR A 178 12.65 6.00 7.59
N VAL A 179 12.75 5.84 8.92
CA VAL A 179 14.03 6.07 9.62
C VAL A 179 15.07 4.99 9.35
N ILE A 180 14.66 3.73 9.11
CA ILE A 180 15.58 2.67 8.67
C ILE A 180 16.12 2.99 7.28
N ALA A 181 15.25 3.39 6.34
CA ALA A 181 15.67 3.81 5.01
C ALA A 181 16.58 5.04 5.07
N GLN A 182 16.24 6.03 5.88
CA GLN A 182 17.05 7.23 6.08
C GLN A 182 18.43 6.89 6.68
N ASN A 183 18.50 5.99 7.67
CA ASN A 183 19.77 5.50 8.20
C ASN A 183 20.63 4.86 7.10
N GLN A 184 20.02 4.03 6.24
CA GLN A 184 20.72 3.44 5.11
C GLN A 184 21.21 4.50 4.12
N VAL A 185 20.38 5.49 3.80
CA VAL A 185 20.77 6.61 2.93
C VAL A 185 22.01 7.34 3.48
N LEU A 186 21.99 7.70 4.77
CA LEU A 186 23.10 8.43 5.40
C LEU A 186 24.39 7.60 5.48
N THR A 187 24.28 6.34 5.88
CA THR A 187 25.43 5.43 6.03
C THR A 187 26.03 5.04 4.68
N ILE A 188 25.22 4.70 3.68
CA ILE A 188 25.69 4.38 2.32
C ILE A 188 26.34 5.61 1.68
N SER A 189 25.69 6.77 1.77
CA SER A 189 26.19 8.01 1.15
C SER A 189 27.49 8.47 1.79
N GLY A 190 27.52 8.55 3.13
CA GLY A 190 28.70 8.96 3.88
C GLY A 190 29.88 8.02 3.65
N ALA A 191 29.67 6.70 3.71
CA ALA A 191 30.74 5.73 3.50
C ALA A 191 31.29 5.75 2.07
N ALA A 192 30.43 5.95 1.05
CA ALA A 192 30.86 6.00 -0.35
C ALA A 192 31.81 7.18 -0.60
N VAL A 193 31.45 8.38 -0.15
CA VAL A 193 32.31 9.56 -0.29
C VAL A 193 33.55 9.46 0.59
N ALA A 194 33.42 8.97 1.84
CA ALA A 194 34.55 8.82 2.75
C ALA A 194 35.63 7.85 2.24
N ARG A 195 35.25 6.78 1.53
CA ARG A 195 36.24 5.92 0.85
C ARG A 195 36.90 6.61 -0.34
N GLN A 196 36.12 7.35 -1.12
CA GLN A 196 36.65 8.06 -2.30
C GLN A 196 37.67 9.13 -1.92
N VAL A 197 37.43 9.85 -0.83
CA VAL A 197 38.33 10.91 -0.35
C VAL A 197 39.44 10.40 0.57
N GLY A 198 39.52 9.08 0.81
CA GLY A 198 40.60 8.44 1.57
C GLY A 198 40.46 8.48 3.10
N ILE A 199 39.28 8.83 3.63
CA ILE A 199 38.99 8.82 5.07
C ILE A 199 38.79 7.39 5.58
N LEU A 200 38.01 6.58 4.85
CA LEU A 200 37.84 5.16 5.15
C LEU A 200 38.79 4.33 4.29
N ALA A 201 39.41 3.32 4.91
CA ALA A 201 40.25 2.38 4.18
C ALA A 201 39.45 1.69 3.05
N PRO A 202 40.01 1.57 1.84
CA PRO A 202 39.37 0.83 0.76
C PRO A 202 39.19 -0.62 1.20
N THR A 203 38.00 -1.18 0.95
CA THR A 203 37.68 -2.55 1.34
C THR A 203 38.51 -3.51 0.48
N GLN A 204 39.56 -4.10 1.04
CA GLN A 204 40.30 -5.16 0.32
C GLN A 204 39.50 -6.46 0.35
N ARG A 205 39.18 -6.98 -0.84
CA ARG A 205 38.47 -8.25 -1.00
C ARG A 205 39.47 -9.32 -1.41
N ALA A 206 39.28 -10.55 -0.93
CA ALA A 206 40.10 -11.67 -1.35
C ALA A 206 39.96 -11.87 -2.88
N PRO A 207 41.07 -12.04 -3.62
CA PRO A 207 41.04 -12.20 -5.06
C PRO A 207 40.34 -13.51 -5.45
N ALA A 208 39.66 -13.51 -6.60
CA ALA A 208 39.02 -14.70 -7.11
C ALA A 208 40.02 -15.78 -7.51
N ARG A 209 39.77 -17.02 -7.07
CA ARG A 209 40.49 -18.22 -7.51
C ARG A 209 39.57 -18.99 -8.45
N TYR A 210 39.92 -19.02 -9.74
CA TYR A 210 39.06 -19.62 -10.77
C TYR A 210 39.21 -21.13 -10.84
N ALA A 211 38.09 -21.83 -11.00
CA ALA A 211 38.06 -23.27 -11.23
C ALA A 211 37.91 -23.52 -12.74
N GLU A 212 39.01 -23.89 -13.38
CA GLU A 212 39.05 -24.12 -14.83
C GLU A 212 38.57 -25.54 -15.16
N ASN A 213 37.76 -25.65 -16.21
CA ASN A 213 37.33 -26.93 -16.78
C ASN A 213 37.69 -27.09 -18.27
N GLY A 214 38.29 -26.07 -18.89
CA GLY A 214 38.81 -26.11 -20.26
C GLY A 214 37.72 -26.17 -21.34
N LYS A 215 36.47 -25.88 -21.00
CA LYS A 215 35.36 -25.91 -21.96
C LYS A 215 35.19 -24.55 -22.65
N HIS A 216 34.86 -24.60 -23.94
CA HIS A 216 34.36 -23.45 -24.69
C HIS A 216 32.83 -23.47 -24.66
N TYR A 217 32.23 -22.38 -24.18
CA TYR A 217 30.79 -22.26 -24.02
C TYR A 217 30.17 -21.50 -25.19
N GLY A 218 29.07 -22.02 -25.74
CA GLY A 218 28.21 -21.26 -26.65
C GLY A 218 27.44 -20.16 -25.92
N TRP A 219 26.95 -19.15 -26.64
CA TRP A 219 26.29 -17.98 -26.04
C TRP A 219 25.08 -18.36 -25.17
N GLN A 220 24.19 -19.22 -25.68
CA GLN A 220 23.03 -19.68 -24.91
C GLN A 220 23.42 -20.46 -23.65
N GLN A 221 24.52 -21.23 -23.69
CA GLN A 221 25.02 -21.96 -22.53
C GLN A 221 25.55 -21.01 -21.46
N MET A 222 26.26 -19.95 -21.88
CA MET A 222 26.74 -18.92 -20.96
C MET A 222 25.61 -18.16 -20.29
N VAL A 223 24.55 -17.84 -21.03
CA VAL A 223 23.35 -17.18 -20.48
C VAL A 223 22.63 -18.11 -19.50
N ALA A 224 22.39 -19.37 -19.89
CA ALA A 224 21.71 -20.35 -19.03
C ALA A 224 22.51 -20.70 -17.77
N GLY A 225 23.84 -20.73 -17.87
CA GLY A 225 24.75 -20.95 -16.75
C GLY A 225 24.99 -19.72 -15.88
N GLY A 226 24.44 -18.55 -16.23
CA GLY A 226 24.64 -17.30 -15.51
C GLY A 226 26.04 -16.70 -15.63
N LEU A 227 26.85 -17.16 -16.60
CA LEU A 227 28.18 -16.64 -16.92
C LEU A 227 28.11 -15.30 -17.66
N VAL A 228 26.98 -15.05 -18.32
CA VAL A 228 26.63 -13.78 -18.96
C VAL A 228 25.25 -13.37 -18.48
N GLN A 229 25.10 -12.11 -18.11
CA GLN A 229 23.84 -11.54 -17.61
C GLN A 229 23.31 -10.47 -18.55
N ARG A 230 22.01 -10.22 -18.47
CA ARG A 230 21.30 -9.22 -19.28
C ARG A 230 20.75 -8.09 -18.42
N LEU A 231 20.98 -6.86 -18.87
CA LEU A 231 20.34 -5.64 -18.39
C LEU A 231 19.45 -5.10 -19.51
N LEU A 232 18.14 -5.11 -19.30
CA LEU A 232 17.15 -4.60 -20.25
C LEU A 232 16.41 -3.42 -19.63
N VAL A 233 16.48 -2.26 -20.27
CA VAL A 233 15.71 -1.07 -19.88
C VAL A 233 14.67 -0.78 -20.96
N GLN A 234 13.42 -0.63 -20.55
CA GLN A 234 12.30 -0.29 -21.41
C GLN A 234 12.04 1.22 -21.42
N PRO A 235 11.57 1.82 -22.54
CA PRO A 235 11.29 3.26 -22.62
C PRO A 235 10.32 3.75 -21.52
N ALA A 236 9.35 2.91 -21.15
CA ALA A 236 8.39 3.23 -20.09
C ALA A 236 9.06 3.45 -18.71
N GLN A 237 10.18 2.78 -18.43
CA GLN A 237 10.90 2.87 -17.16
C GLN A 237 11.65 4.19 -17.00
N VAL A 238 12.06 4.81 -18.12
CA VAL A 238 12.67 6.16 -18.17
C VAL A 238 11.64 7.26 -18.47
N GLY A 239 10.35 6.93 -18.47
CA GLY A 239 9.28 7.91 -18.70
C GLY A 239 9.06 8.31 -20.16
N LEU A 240 9.68 7.60 -21.12
CA LEU A 240 9.43 7.75 -22.55
C LEU A 240 8.25 6.88 -22.99
N ALA A 241 7.52 7.27 -24.03
CA ALA A 241 6.41 6.47 -24.56
C ALA A 241 6.90 5.07 -24.98
N GLY A 242 6.09 4.03 -24.76
CA GLY A 242 6.45 2.69 -25.17
C GLY A 242 6.59 2.62 -26.69
N GLY A 243 7.75 2.14 -27.16
CA GLY A 243 8.01 1.78 -28.55
C GLY A 243 8.24 0.27 -28.67
N GLY A 244 8.26 -0.26 -29.89
CA GLY A 244 8.59 -1.67 -30.14
C GLY A 244 10.05 -2.03 -29.86
N GLU A 245 10.91 -1.04 -29.60
CA GLU A 245 12.32 -1.21 -29.26
C GLU A 245 12.59 -0.86 -27.79
N PRO A 246 13.51 -1.58 -27.12
CA PRO A 246 13.92 -1.24 -25.76
C PRO A 246 14.68 0.09 -25.73
N PHE A 247 14.78 0.71 -24.56
CA PHE A 247 15.61 1.90 -24.37
C PHE A 247 17.09 1.55 -24.55
N ILE A 248 17.53 0.46 -23.90
CA ILE A 248 18.83 -0.16 -24.10
C ILE A 248 18.79 -1.62 -23.65
N GLU A 249 19.46 -2.52 -24.40
CA GLU A 249 19.71 -3.90 -24.01
C GLU A 249 21.22 -4.16 -23.97
N LEU A 250 21.73 -4.38 -22.75
CA LEU A 250 23.14 -4.65 -22.47
C LEU A 250 23.33 -6.10 -22.01
N TRP A 251 24.36 -6.76 -22.52
CA TRP A 251 24.84 -8.04 -22.01
C TRP A 251 26.26 -7.89 -21.49
N PHE A 252 26.56 -8.54 -20.38
CA PHE A 252 27.84 -8.35 -19.70
C PHE A 252 28.29 -9.58 -18.92
N GLY A 253 29.58 -9.67 -18.66
CA GLY A 253 30.19 -10.75 -17.89
C GLY A 253 31.67 -10.54 -17.59
N ASP A 254 32.23 -11.41 -16.76
CA ASP A 254 33.64 -11.42 -16.38
C ASP A 254 34.52 -12.02 -17.49
N LEU A 255 35.66 -11.39 -17.79
CA LEU A 255 36.66 -11.91 -18.75
C LEU A 255 37.92 -12.46 -18.06
N ASN A 256 38.00 -12.36 -16.73
CA ASN A 256 39.17 -12.82 -15.98
C ASN A 256 39.17 -14.34 -15.81
N HIS A 257 37.99 -14.97 -15.74
CA HIS A 257 37.87 -16.41 -15.76
C HIS A 257 38.36 -16.97 -17.12
N PRO A 258 39.34 -17.90 -17.15
CA PRO A 258 39.92 -18.39 -18.39
C PRO A 258 38.91 -18.99 -19.37
N ASP A 259 38.04 -19.88 -18.90
CA ASP A 259 37.03 -20.50 -19.78
C ASP A 259 36.03 -19.49 -20.36
N ILE A 260 35.60 -18.48 -19.59
CA ILE A 260 34.68 -17.44 -20.06
C ILE A 260 35.40 -16.51 -21.04
N GLY A 261 36.59 -16.05 -20.67
CA GLY A 261 37.40 -15.15 -21.48
C GLY A 261 37.77 -15.75 -22.84
N ARG A 262 38.16 -17.03 -22.89
CA ARG A 262 38.41 -17.76 -24.15
C ARG A 262 37.14 -17.98 -24.97
N SER A 263 36.00 -18.23 -24.31
CA SER A 263 34.71 -18.37 -25.01
C SER A 263 34.26 -17.06 -25.66
N VAL A 264 34.50 -15.91 -25.01
CA VAL A 264 34.07 -14.59 -25.51
C VAL A 264 35.07 -13.99 -26.51
N LEU A 265 36.37 -14.06 -26.23
CA LEU A 265 37.42 -13.38 -27.01
C LEU A 265 38.16 -14.30 -28.00
N GLY A 266 37.98 -15.62 -27.88
CA GLY A 266 38.88 -16.60 -28.49
C GLY A 266 40.21 -16.70 -27.74
N ASP A 267 41.00 -17.74 -28.04
CA ASP A 267 42.25 -18.01 -27.33
C ASP A 267 43.29 -16.90 -27.48
N ALA A 268 43.50 -16.42 -28.71
CA ALA A 268 44.46 -15.36 -29.01
C ALA A 268 44.03 -14.01 -28.40
N GLY A 269 42.74 -13.67 -28.49
CA GLY A 269 42.19 -12.45 -27.90
C GLY A 269 42.30 -12.44 -26.38
N TRP A 270 42.01 -13.58 -25.74
CA TRP A 270 42.13 -13.72 -24.29
C TRP A 270 43.58 -13.65 -23.81
N GLN A 271 44.51 -14.33 -24.49
CA GLN A 271 45.94 -14.25 -24.16
C GLN A 271 46.47 -12.81 -24.31
N GLY A 272 46.05 -12.11 -25.37
CA GLY A 272 46.40 -10.70 -25.58
C GLY A 272 45.87 -9.79 -24.48
N LEU A 273 44.62 -9.97 -24.05
CA LEU A 273 44.05 -9.23 -22.92
C LEU A 273 44.80 -9.51 -21.61
N ARG A 274 45.11 -10.78 -21.33
CA ARG A 274 45.84 -11.18 -20.12
C ARG A 274 47.25 -10.62 -20.06
N ALA A 275 47.92 -10.47 -21.20
CA ALA A 275 49.24 -9.84 -21.26
C ALA A 275 49.22 -8.34 -20.93
N GLN A 276 48.09 -7.66 -21.14
CA GLN A 276 47.94 -6.22 -20.88
C GLN A 276 47.50 -5.93 -19.43
N LEU A 277 46.78 -6.85 -18.79
CA LEU A 277 46.27 -6.67 -17.43
C LEU A 277 47.36 -6.82 -16.37
N LYS A 278 47.43 -5.87 -15.45
CA LYS A 278 48.33 -5.95 -14.29
C LYS A 278 47.72 -6.82 -13.17
N PRO A 279 48.53 -7.30 -12.21
CA PRO A 279 48.01 -7.99 -11.03
C PRO A 279 46.98 -7.14 -10.29
N GLY A 280 45.80 -7.71 -10.03
CA GLY A 280 44.69 -7.01 -9.37
C GLY A 280 43.80 -6.15 -10.29
N GLU A 281 44.08 -6.11 -11.59
CA GLU A 281 43.18 -5.54 -12.59
C GLU A 281 42.18 -6.59 -13.07
N HIS A 282 40.95 -6.15 -13.30
CA HIS A 282 39.84 -7.03 -13.69
C HIS A 282 39.19 -6.54 -14.98
N ALA A 283 39.11 -7.40 -15.99
CA ALA A 283 38.38 -7.09 -17.22
C ALA A 283 36.96 -7.64 -17.19
N ILE A 284 36.00 -6.82 -17.60
CA ILE A 284 34.63 -7.22 -17.90
C ILE A 284 34.29 -6.80 -19.33
N PHE A 285 33.37 -7.52 -19.96
CA PHE A 285 32.83 -7.09 -21.25
C PHE A 285 31.42 -6.54 -21.09
N VAL A 286 31.07 -5.58 -21.95
CA VAL A 286 29.72 -5.06 -22.10
C VAL A 286 29.42 -4.95 -23.60
N ILE A 287 28.32 -5.56 -24.04
CA ILE A 287 27.83 -5.45 -25.41
C ILE A 287 26.40 -4.92 -25.43
N ARG A 288 26.10 -4.07 -26.39
CA ARG A 288 24.75 -3.60 -26.72
C ARG A 288 24.24 -4.36 -27.93
N THR A 289 23.02 -4.85 -27.80
CA THR A 289 22.36 -5.66 -28.85
C THR A 289 21.11 -4.99 -29.42
N ALA A 290 20.43 -4.17 -28.61
CA ALA A 290 19.24 -3.43 -29.03
C ALA A 290 19.10 -2.09 -28.28
N GLY A 291 18.28 -1.19 -28.85
CA GLY A 291 17.87 0.10 -28.27
C GLY A 291 18.53 1.32 -28.91
N SER A 292 17.91 2.49 -28.71
CA SER A 292 18.30 3.76 -29.35
C SER A 292 19.41 4.51 -28.62
N GLU A 293 19.67 4.16 -27.36
CA GLU A 293 20.68 4.83 -26.54
C GLU A 293 22.02 4.09 -26.50
N SER A 294 23.09 4.86 -26.27
CA SER A 294 24.44 4.33 -26.08
C SER A 294 24.81 4.26 -24.59
N PHE A 295 25.60 3.26 -24.25
CA PHE A 295 26.21 3.12 -22.93
C PHE A 295 27.45 4.02 -22.74
N LYS A 296 27.98 4.62 -23.81
CA LYS A 296 29.14 5.55 -23.73
C LYS A 296 28.77 6.89 -23.10
N GLY A 297 27.53 7.31 -23.33
CA GLY A 297 26.96 8.54 -22.81
C GLY A 297 27.57 9.83 -23.35
N SER A 298 27.17 10.97 -22.77
CA SER A 298 27.49 12.30 -23.30
C SER A 298 28.88 12.80 -22.91
N GLY A 299 29.44 12.26 -21.82
CA GLY A 299 30.79 12.58 -21.34
C GLY A 299 31.93 11.91 -22.13
N PHE A 300 31.61 11.08 -23.12
CA PHE A 300 32.60 10.33 -23.89
C PHE A 300 33.31 11.20 -24.94
N VAL A 301 34.42 11.81 -24.51
CA VAL A 301 35.42 12.50 -25.34
C VAL A 301 36.81 11.94 -25.00
N ARG A 302 37.85 12.23 -25.81
CA ARG A 302 39.24 11.86 -25.46
C ARG A 302 39.61 12.50 -24.11
N GLY A 303 40.10 11.71 -23.15
CA GLY A 303 40.33 12.12 -21.76
C GLY A 303 39.08 12.17 -20.87
N GLY A 304 37.92 11.77 -21.39
CA GLY A 304 36.63 11.78 -20.70
C GLY A 304 36.33 10.52 -19.89
N ILE A 305 35.09 10.46 -19.38
CA ILE A 305 34.58 9.35 -18.56
C ILE A 305 33.38 8.69 -19.22
N TYR A 306 33.16 7.43 -18.90
CA TYR A 306 31.90 6.74 -19.17
C TYR A 306 30.92 7.09 -18.05
N ASP A 307 30.05 8.08 -18.31
CA ASP A 307 29.09 8.63 -17.34
C ASP A 307 27.83 7.77 -17.16
N ARG A 308 27.58 6.81 -18.06
CA ARG A 308 26.38 5.96 -18.04
C ARG A 308 26.58 4.54 -17.56
N VAL A 309 27.82 4.07 -17.41
CA VAL A 309 28.12 2.70 -16.99
C VAL A 309 29.06 2.70 -15.81
N GLN A 310 28.66 1.99 -14.76
CA GLN A 310 29.48 1.78 -13.58
C GLN A 310 29.29 0.35 -13.07
N VAL A 311 30.30 -0.17 -12.38
CA VAL A 311 30.22 -1.43 -11.66
C VAL A 311 30.09 -1.13 -10.18
N ARG A 312 29.07 -1.70 -9.53
CA ARG A 312 28.83 -1.53 -8.09
C ARG A 312 29.10 -2.84 -7.37
N GLN A 313 29.93 -2.80 -6.33
CA GLN A 313 30.17 -3.94 -5.45
C GLN A 313 30.06 -3.49 -4.00
N ALA A 314 29.00 -3.96 -3.33
CA ALA A 314 28.58 -3.46 -2.02
C ALA A 314 28.44 -1.92 -2.03
N ALA A 315 29.25 -1.21 -1.25
CA ALA A 315 29.24 0.26 -1.17
C ALA A 315 30.31 0.92 -2.05
N ASP A 316 31.06 0.16 -2.83
CA ASP A 316 32.05 0.70 -3.77
C ASP A 316 31.45 0.80 -5.18
N ALA A 317 31.73 1.92 -5.86
CA ALA A 317 31.37 2.14 -7.25
C ALA A 317 32.65 2.33 -8.08
N PHE A 318 32.75 1.61 -9.18
CA PHE A 318 33.88 1.65 -10.11
C PHE A 318 33.39 2.24 -11.42
N THR A 319 34.04 3.32 -11.84
CA THR A 319 33.70 4.10 -13.02
C THR A 319 34.86 4.08 -13.98
N PHE A 320 34.60 4.28 -15.27
CA PHE A 320 35.58 4.02 -16.31
C PHE A 320 36.02 5.30 -17.01
N ARG A 321 37.32 5.43 -17.24
CA ARG A 321 37.90 6.46 -18.11
C ARG A 321 38.19 5.90 -19.50
N ASP A 322 38.56 6.77 -20.42
CA ASP A 322 39.05 6.37 -21.74
C ASP A 322 40.25 5.39 -21.67
N LEU A 323 41.13 5.54 -20.68
CA LEU A 323 42.27 4.63 -20.42
C LEU A 323 41.87 3.25 -19.87
N ASP A 324 40.64 3.10 -19.40
CA ASP A 324 40.10 1.85 -18.86
C ASP A 324 39.28 1.08 -19.91
N TYR A 325 39.22 1.61 -21.14
CA TYR A 325 38.47 1.05 -22.25
C TYR A 325 39.37 0.34 -23.26
N LEU A 326 38.98 -0.88 -23.64
CA LEU A 326 39.54 -1.60 -24.78
C LEU A 326 38.41 -1.97 -25.75
N ASN A 327 38.71 -1.95 -27.06
CA ASN A 327 37.74 -2.33 -28.08
C ASN A 327 37.50 -3.85 -28.06
N LEU A 328 36.24 -4.26 -28.01
CA LEU A 328 35.82 -5.63 -28.24
C LEU A 328 35.36 -5.77 -29.70
N TYR A 329 36.22 -6.23 -30.59
CA TYR A 329 35.93 -6.28 -32.04
C TYR A 329 34.85 -7.28 -32.43
N GLY A 330 34.63 -8.32 -31.61
CA GLY A 330 33.61 -9.33 -31.85
C GLY A 330 33.52 -10.31 -30.68
N VAL A 331 32.45 -11.11 -30.66
CA VAL A 331 32.25 -12.19 -29.68
C VAL A 331 32.43 -13.52 -30.40
N ALA A 332 33.39 -14.33 -29.96
CA ALA A 332 33.74 -15.61 -30.58
C ALA A 332 32.73 -16.74 -30.24
N ALA A 333 31.95 -16.58 -29.19
CA ALA A 333 31.00 -17.58 -28.73
C ALA A 333 29.93 -17.89 -29.79
N GLU A 334 29.72 -19.18 -30.07
CA GLU A 334 28.72 -19.62 -31.04
C GLU A 334 27.31 -19.17 -30.65
N GLY A 335 26.57 -18.62 -31.61
CA GLY A 335 25.21 -18.12 -31.40
C GLY A 335 25.13 -16.77 -30.65
N ALA A 336 26.23 -16.02 -30.55
CA ALA A 336 26.21 -14.68 -30.00
C ALA A 336 25.31 -13.73 -30.83
N PRO A 337 24.54 -12.83 -30.18
CA PRO A 337 23.68 -11.88 -30.87
C PRO A 337 24.49 -10.86 -31.66
N ALA A 338 23.85 -10.23 -32.65
CA ALA A 338 24.46 -9.12 -33.38
C ALA A 338 24.76 -7.96 -32.42
N VAL A 339 26.00 -7.46 -32.48
CA VAL A 339 26.51 -6.44 -31.57
C VAL A 339 26.59 -5.11 -32.28
N THR A 340 25.93 -4.09 -31.73
CA THR A 340 25.97 -2.72 -32.29
C THR A 340 27.02 -1.86 -31.61
N GLU A 341 27.23 -2.05 -30.31
CA GLU A 341 28.30 -1.42 -29.55
C GLU A 341 28.90 -2.43 -28.58
N SER A 342 30.21 -2.35 -28.36
CA SER A 342 30.94 -3.29 -27.52
C SER A 342 32.14 -2.64 -26.86
N ALA A 343 32.44 -3.09 -25.66
CA ALA A 343 33.55 -2.59 -24.87
C ALA A 343 34.09 -3.69 -23.95
N ILE A 344 35.39 -3.66 -23.71
CA ILE A 344 36.01 -4.26 -22.54
C ILE A 344 36.34 -3.12 -21.59
N PHE A 345 35.85 -3.22 -20.36
CA PHE A 345 36.15 -2.27 -19.30
C PHE A 345 37.10 -2.91 -18.29
N VAL A 346 38.18 -2.19 -17.97
CA VAL A 346 39.19 -2.63 -17.01
C VAL A 346 38.97 -1.92 -15.67
N ILE A 347 38.66 -2.69 -14.64
CA ILE A 347 38.55 -2.22 -13.26
C ILE A 347 39.95 -2.29 -12.64
N ARG A 348 40.56 -1.13 -12.41
CA ARG A 348 41.90 -0.99 -11.82
C ARG A 348 41.83 -0.71 -10.32
N SER A 349 41.30 -1.66 -9.55
CA SER A 349 41.17 -1.51 -8.09
C SER A 349 41.27 -2.83 -7.35
N THR A 350 42.11 -2.87 -6.31
CA THR A 350 42.24 -4.01 -5.39
C THR A 350 41.02 -4.18 -4.47
N ALA A 351 40.11 -3.21 -4.46
CA ALA A 351 38.84 -3.35 -3.76
C ALA A 351 37.88 -4.27 -4.52
N PHE A 352 37.96 -4.34 -5.85
CA PHE A 352 37.08 -5.21 -6.63
C PHE A 352 37.55 -6.66 -6.59
N SER A 353 36.61 -7.60 -6.50
CA SER A 353 36.91 -9.03 -6.69
C SER A 353 35.73 -9.75 -7.33
N ALA A 354 35.99 -10.49 -8.42
CA ALA A 354 34.99 -11.26 -9.14
C ALA A 354 34.41 -12.45 -8.32
N ALA A 355 35.05 -12.82 -7.19
CA ALA A 355 34.55 -13.87 -6.31
C ALA A 355 33.27 -13.46 -5.56
N TYR A 356 33.07 -12.16 -5.35
CA TYR A 356 31.96 -11.59 -4.63
C TYR A 356 30.88 -11.07 -5.61
N PRO A 357 29.61 -11.03 -5.21
CA PRO A 357 28.55 -10.51 -6.05
C PRO A 357 28.78 -9.02 -6.35
N TRP A 358 28.59 -8.64 -7.61
CA TRP A 358 28.65 -7.25 -8.07
C TRP A 358 27.47 -6.96 -9.01
N LYS A 359 27.26 -5.72 -9.37
CA LYS A 359 26.16 -5.30 -10.25
C LYS A 359 26.69 -4.38 -11.34
N LEU A 360 26.25 -4.58 -12.57
CA LEU A 360 26.40 -3.56 -13.60
C LEU A 360 25.26 -2.56 -13.41
N SER A 361 25.60 -1.28 -13.31
CA SER A 361 24.65 -0.20 -13.13
C SER A 361 24.73 0.72 -14.35
N PHE A 362 23.58 0.91 -14.99
CA PHE A 362 23.39 1.79 -16.12
C PHE A 362 22.62 3.04 -15.66
N LEU A 363 23.20 4.22 -15.87
CA LEU A 363 22.60 5.50 -15.52
C LEU A 363 21.86 6.05 -16.74
N GLY A 364 20.53 5.99 -16.71
CA GLY A 364 19.66 6.48 -17.77
C GLY A 364 18.99 7.81 -17.40
N ASN A 365 18.81 8.69 -18.39
CA ASN A 365 18.02 9.91 -18.21
C ASN A 365 16.52 9.56 -18.12
N ARG A 366 15.95 9.64 -16.92
CA ARG A 366 14.52 9.48 -16.68
C ARG A 366 13.81 10.82 -16.74
N VAL A 367 12.72 10.88 -17.49
CA VAL A 367 11.83 12.04 -17.54
C VAL A 367 10.62 11.76 -16.65
N ASP A 368 10.41 12.57 -15.61
CA ASP A 368 9.14 12.53 -14.88
C ASP A 368 8.03 13.11 -15.78
N ARG A 369 7.06 12.27 -16.13
CA ARG A 369 5.96 12.66 -17.05
C ARG A 369 5.00 13.67 -16.43
N ALA A 370 4.95 13.82 -15.11
CA ALA A 370 4.07 14.78 -14.45
C ALA A 370 4.64 16.20 -14.45
N THR A 371 5.97 16.32 -14.32
CA THR A 371 6.69 17.60 -14.15
C THR A 371 7.57 17.96 -15.35
N GLY A 372 7.84 17.02 -16.25
CA GLY A 372 8.77 17.17 -17.37
C GLY A 372 10.25 17.18 -16.96
N THR A 373 10.55 16.99 -15.67
CA THR A 373 11.92 17.08 -15.14
C THR A 373 12.75 15.86 -15.52
N ARG A 374 14.00 16.08 -15.94
CA ARG A 374 14.97 15.03 -16.25
C ARG A 374 15.81 14.74 -15.01
N SER A 375 15.87 13.49 -14.59
CA SER A 375 16.74 13.01 -13.51
C SER A 375 17.47 11.76 -13.97
N PHE A 376 18.67 11.50 -13.47
CA PHE A 376 19.28 10.19 -13.68
C PHE A 376 18.55 9.12 -12.86
N ALA A 377 18.40 7.93 -13.43
CA ALA A 377 17.90 6.75 -12.75
C ALA A 377 18.91 5.61 -12.94
N SER A 378 19.25 4.93 -11.84
CA SER A 378 20.13 3.76 -11.86
C SER A 378 19.34 2.50 -12.18
N PHE A 379 19.75 1.78 -13.23
CA PHE A 379 19.25 0.46 -13.58
C PHE A 379 20.34 -0.56 -13.29
N ASP A 380 20.11 -1.44 -12.33
CA ASP A 380 21.12 -2.38 -11.85
C ASP A 380 20.79 -3.82 -12.27
N ALA A 381 21.77 -4.53 -12.82
CA ALA A 381 21.69 -5.97 -13.09
C ALA A 381 22.76 -6.71 -12.27
N PRO A 382 22.38 -7.67 -11.41
CA PRO A 382 23.33 -8.40 -10.58
C PRO A 382 24.12 -9.43 -11.39
N TYR A 383 25.37 -9.64 -10.98
CA TYR A 383 26.25 -10.65 -11.51
C TYR A 383 27.04 -11.31 -10.37
N TRP A 384 27.06 -12.63 -10.37
CA TRP A 384 27.89 -13.40 -9.45
C TRP A 384 28.31 -14.69 -10.12
N LEU A 385 29.63 -14.89 -10.25
CA LEU A 385 30.18 -16.10 -10.83
C LEU A 385 29.55 -17.35 -10.19
N PRO A 386 29.14 -18.34 -10.98
CA PRO A 386 28.62 -19.60 -10.46
C PRO A 386 29.63 -20.25 -9.51
N ALA A 387 29.15 -20.92 -8.46
CA ALA A 387 30.03 -21.56 -7.48
C ALA A 387 30.98 -22.59 -8.12
N ALA A 388 30.56 -23.23 -9.22
CA ALA A 388 31.39 -24.18 -9.98
C ALA A 388 32.59 -23.54 -10.69
N MET A 389 32.57 -22.21 -10.89
CA MET A 389 33.65 -21.45 -11.55
C MET A 389 34.66 -20.87 -10.55
N LEU A 390 34.48 -21.13 -9.25
CA LEU A 390 35.35 -20.65 -8.18
C LEU A 390 35.90 -21.82 -7.37
N GLN A 391 37.20 -21.81 -7.09
CA GLN A 391 37.84 -22.79 -6.22
C GLN A 391 37.34 -22.60 -4.78
N GLY A 392 36.77 -23.64 -4.18
CA GLY A 392 36.16 -23.56 -2.85
C GLY A 392 34.73 -23.00 -2.83
N GLY A 393 34.14 -22.73 -4.00
CA GLY A 393 32.77 -22.23 -4.12
C GLY A 393 32.63 -20.73 -3.86
N ARG A 394 31.38 -20.28 -3.70
CA ARG A 394 31.07 -18.88 -3.44
C ARG A 394 31.45 -18.49 -2.00
N PRO A 395 32.12 -17.34 -1.78
CA PRO A 395 32.36 -16.84 -0.44
C PRO A 395 31.02 -16.55 0.25
N GLN A 396 30.97 -16.76 1.56
CA GLN A 396 29.80 -16.40 2.35
C GLN A 396 29.70 -14.86 2.41
N VAL A 397 28.62 -14.33 1.84
CA VAL A 397 28.29 -12.90 1.87
C VAL A 397 27.01 -12.76 2.66
N ASP A 398 27.10 -12.11 3.82
CA ASP A 398 25.92 -11.77 4.62
C ASP A 398 25.19 -10.60 3.93
N GLU A 399 24.23 -10.92 3.07
CA GLU A 399 23.34 -9.91 2.50
C GLU A 399 22.53 -9.27 3.64
N PRO A 400 22.43 -7.93 3.70
CA PRO A 400 21.60 -7.27 4.71
C PRO A 400 20.15 -7.76 4.56
N GLU A 401 19.60 -8.37 5.61
CA GLU A 401 18.24 -8.89 5.63
C GLU A 401 17.24 -7.82 5.18
N ALA A 402 16.24 -8.23 4.39
CA ALA A 402 15.17 -7.33 3.95
C ALA A 402 14.54 -6.62 5.17
N PRO A 403 14.37 -5.28 5.14
CA PRO A 403 13.98 -4.49 6.31
C PRO A 403 12.73 -4.99 7.04
N TRP A 404 11.73 -5.48 6.29
CA TRP A 404 10.50 -6.02 6.87
C TRP A 404 10.75 -7.27 7.72
N ARG A 405 11.67 -8.18 7.33
CA ARG A 405 11.98 -9.39 8.13
C ARG A 405 12.53 -9.02 9.50
N LYS A 406 13.39 -8.00 9.56
CA LYS A 406 13.96 -7.49 10.82
C LYS A 406 12.87 -6.96 11.76
N VAL A 407 11.88 -6.23 11.23
CA VAL A 407 10.74 -5.71 12.00
C VAL A 407 9.89 -6.86 12.58
N TRP A 408 9.53 -7.85 11.76
CA TRP A 408 8.72 -8.99 12.19
C TRP A 408 9.40 -9.82 13.28
N ARG A 409 10.71 -10.08 13.15
CA ARG A 409 11.48 -10.80 14.18
C ARG A 409 11.54 -10.01 15.49
N LYS A 410 11.81 -8.70 15.41
CA LYS A 410 11.92 -7.84 16.60
C LYS A 410 10.59 -7.68 17.35
N GLN A 411 9.45 -7.67 16.64
CA GLN A 411 8.13 -7.45 17.22
C GLN A 411 7.29 -8.73 17.37
N ALA A 412 7.89 -9.92 17.24
CA ALA A 412 7.18 -11.20 17.19
C ALA A 412 6.22 -11.43 18.36
N THR A 413 6.60 -11.03 19.58
CA THR A 413 5.75 -11.16 20.79
C THR A 413 4.51 -10.27 20.71
N ALA A 414 4.68 -8.99 20.38
CA ALA A 414 3.59 -8.03 20.23
C ALA A 414 2.63 -8.43 19.09
N ILE A 415 3.17 -8.91 17.96
CA ILE A 415 2.37 -9.43 16.84
C ILE A 415 1.57 -10.65 17.28
N SER A 416 2.18 -11.59 18.01
CA SER A 416 1.51 -12.79 18.50
C SER A 416 0.35 -12.46 19.45
N LEU A 417 0.56 -11.53 20.39
CA LEU A 417 -0.49 -11.05 21.28
C LEU A 417 -1.63 -10.36 20.51
N PHE A 418 -1.29 -9.58 19.48
CA PHE A 418 -2.27 -8.93 18.62
C PHE A 418 -3.11 -9.94 17.82
N ILE A 419 -2.49 -10.95 17.22
CA ILE A 419 -3.21 -12.04 16.53
C ILE A 419 -4.09 -12.82 17.51
N ALA A 420 -3.59 -13.10 18.72
CA ALA A 420 -4.38 -13.76 19.76
C ALA A 420 -5.62 -12.94 20.16
N LEU A 421 -5.50 -11.61 20.27
CA LEU A 421 -6.64 -10.71 20.51
C LEU A 421 -7.67 -10.79 19.38
N LEU A 422 -7.24 -10.73 18.12
CA LEU A 422 -8.12 -10.84 16.95
C LEU A 422 -8.84 -12.20 16.91
N GLY A 423 -8.12 -13.29 17.20
CA GLY A 423 -8.66 -14.64 17.32
C GLY A 423 -9.70 -14.76 18.44
N ALA A 424 -9.38 -14.22 19.63
CA ALA A 424 -10.27 -14.24 20.79
C ALA A 424 -11.59 -13.49 20.51
N VAL A 425 -11.53 -12.29 19.94
CA VAL A 425 -12.74 -11.52 19.58
C VAL A 425 -13.56 -12.26 18.51
N THR A 426 -12.91 -12.89 17.52
CA THR A 426 -13.59 -13.71 16.52
C THR A 426 -14.31 -14.89 17.15
N LEU A 427 -13.65 -15.61 18.07
CA LEU A 427 -14.22 -16.76 18.75
C LEU A 427 -15.44 -16.37 19.59
N VAL A 428 -15.31 -15.31 20.39
CA VAL A 428 -16.43 -14.76 21.18
C VAL A 428 -17.59 -14.37 20.27
N TYR A 429 -17.31 -13.71 19.16
CA TYR A 429 -18.33 -13.31 18.19
C TYR A 429 -18.98 -14.50 17.47
N ALA A 430 -18.22 -15.55 17.16
CA ALA A 430 -18.77 -16.79 16.61
C ALA A 430 -19.75 -17.46 17.59
N LEU A 431 -19.51 -17.32 18.90
CA LEU A 431 -20.40 -17.79 19.97
C LEU A 431 -21.58 -16.84 20.26
N ARG A 432 -21.82 -15.81 19.43
CA ARG A 432 -22.88 -14.81 19.63
C ARG A 432 -24.25 -15.39 19.95
N ASP A 433 -24.69 -16.44 19.27
CA ASP A 433 -26.02 -17.03 19.47
C ASP A 433 -26.18 -17.63 20.88
N ARG A 434 -25.09 -18.18 21.45
CA ARG A 434 -25.07 -18.69 22.83
C ARG A 434 -25.05 -17.54 23.83
N LEU A 435 -24.27 -16.50 23.57
CA LEU A 435 -24.16 -15.31 24.43
C LEU A 435 -25.47 -14.53 24.49
N THR A 436 -26.12 -14.29 23.34
CA THR A 436 -27.37 -13.53 23.28
C THR A 436 -28.53 -14.25 23.96
N ARG A 437 -28.51 -15.60 24.00
CA ARG A 437 -29.51 -16.41 24.72
C ARG A 437 -29.40 -16.32 26.24
N ARG A 438 -28.19 -16.08 26.76
CA ARG A 438 -27.96 -15.85 28.20
C ARG A 438 -28.29 -14.41 28.61
N ALA A 439 -28.40 -13.50 27.64
CA ALA A 439 -28.74 -12.11 27.88
C ALA A 439 -30.25 -11.87 27.80
N THR A 440 -30.71 -10.85 28.51
CA THR A 440 -32.10 -10.35 28.45
C THR A 440 -32.08 -8.85 28.12
N HIS A 441 -33.24 -8.29 27.75
CA HIS A 441 -33.34 -6.86 27.46
C HIS A 441 -32.96 -5.97 28.66
N LYS A 442 -33.09 -6.48 29.89
CA LYS A 442 -32.67 -5.79 31.13
C LYS A 442 -31.22 -6.07 31.48
N ASN A 443 -30.79 -7.33 31.43
CA ASN A 443 -29.42 -7.74 31.75
C ASN A 443 -28.67 -8.21 30.50
N LYS A 444 -27.84 -7.32 29.96
CA LYS A 444 -27.02 -7.55 28.75
C LYS A 444 -25.57 -7.92 29.08
N TRP A 445 -25.24 -8.20 30.35
CA TRP A 445 -23.86 -8.40 30.80
C TRP A 445 -23.06 -9.42 29.97
N PRO A 446 -23.58 -10.63 29.62
CA PRO A 446 -22.79 -11.61 28.86
C PRO A 446 -22.32 -11.13 27.49
N VAL A 447 -23.03 -10.21 26.84
CA VAL A 447 -22.62 -9.63 25.56
C VAL A 447 -21.79 -8.36 25.81
N ASN A 448 -22.23 -7.52 26.74
CA ASN A 448 -21.60 -6.24 27.03
C ASN A 448 -20.21 -6.39 27.66
N ALA A 449 -19.99 -7.37 28.54
CA ALA A 449 -18.70 -7.59 29.18
C ALA A 449 -17.62 -7.82 28.13
N PHE A 450 -17.79 -8.82 27.26
CA PHE A 450 -16.82 -9.07 26.19
C PHE A 450 -16.72 -7.91 25.19
N LYS A 451 -17.84 -7.26 24.84
CA LYS A 451 -17.82 -6.12 23.93
C LYS A 451 -17.02 -4.94 24.51
N TYR A 452 -17.22 -4.62 25.78
CA TYR A 452 -16.55 -3.50 26.44
C TYR A 452 -15.07 -3.80 26.71
N THR A 453 -14.73 -5.05 27.05
CA THR A 453 -13.33 -5.48 27.12
C THR A 453 -12.66 -5.35 25.74
N ALA A 454 -13.31 -5.82 24.67
CA ALA A 454 -12.79 -5.67 23.31
C ALA A 454 -12.61 -4.20 22.92
N TRP A 455 -13.54 -3.32 23.31
CA TRP A 455 -13.40 -1.88 23.11
C TRP A 455 -12.25 -1.26 23.89
N GLY A 456 -12.09 -1.60 25.17
CA GLY A 456 -10.98 -1.10 25.98
C GLY A 456 -9.63 -1.49 25.37
N LEU A 457 -9.48 -2.75 24.97
CA LEU A 457 -8.28 -3.24 24.28
C LEU A 457 -8.11 -2.59 22.89
N SER A 458 -9.19 -2.41 22.14
CA SER A 458 -9.18 -1.74 20.84
C SER A 458 -8.76 -0.27 20.94
N ILE A 459 -9.22 0.47 21.95
CA ILE A 459 -8.88 1.88 22.12
C ILE A 459 -7.44 2.01 22.63
N VAL A 460 -7.09 1.29 23.71
CA VAL A 460 -5.81 1.47 24.40
C VAL A 460 -4.68 0.71 23.71
N PHE A 461 -4.83 -0.61 23.52
CA PHE A 461 -3.75 -1.44 22.96
C PHE A 461 -3.64 -1.28 21.44
N VAL A 462 -4.74 -1.37 20.70
CA VAL A 462 -4.71 -1.29 19.22
C VAL A 462 -4.58 0.16 18.73
N GLY A 463 -5.37 1.07 19.30
CA GLY A 463 -5.39 2.49 18.94
C GLY A 463 -4.15 3.25 19.41
N PHE A 464 -4.02 3.49 20.73
CA PHE A 464 -2.94 4.30 21.27
C PHE A 464 -1.59 3.56 21.41
N GLY A 465 -1.60 2.24 21.64
CA GLY A 465 -0.39 1.45 21.85
C GLY A 465 0.31 1.06 20.54
N ALA A 466 -0.36 0.23 19.74
CA ALA A 466 0.18 -0.30 18.48
C ALA A 466 0.00 0.65 17.29
N MET A 467 -0.82 1.71 17.42
CA MET A 467 -1.17 2.65 16.34
C MET A 467 -1.66 1.95 15.06
N ALA A 468 -2.22 0.74 15.22
CA ALA A 468 -2.59 -0.15 14.14
C ALA A 468 -4.00 0.21 13.65
N GLN A 469 -4.08 1.24 12.81
CA GLN A 469 -5.36 1.76 12.34
C GLN A 469 -5.56 1.57 10.83
N PRO A 470 -6.52 0.73 10.44
CA PRO A 470 -6.93 0.62 9.04
C PRO A 470 -7.55 1.95 8.58
N SER A 471 -7.18 2.39 7.37
CA SER A 471 -7.56 3.67 6.78
C SER A 471 -8.04 3.51 5.33
N ILE A 472 -8.79 4.49 4.82
CA ILE A 472 -9.16 4.53 3.40
C ILE A 472 -7.94 4.63 2.47
N THR A 473 -6.85 5.27 2.90
CA THR A 473 -5.64 5.43 2.07
C THR A 473 -5.11 4.06 1.63
N GLN A 474 -5.06 3.09 2.55
CA GLN A 474 -4.64 1.72 2.26
C GLN A 474 -5.54 1.02 1.23
N VAL A 475 -6.86 1.29 1.26
CA VAL A 475 -7.79 0.77 0.26
C VAL A 475 -7.51 1.38 -1.11
N LEU A 476 -7.23 2.68 -1.16
CA LEU A 476 -6.81 3.35 -2.40
C LEU A 476 -5.48 2.78 -2.90
N THR A 477 -4.49 2.62 -2.02
CA THR A 477 -3.20 2.01 -2.36
C THR A 477 -3.38 0.59 -2.89
N TRP A 478 -4.24 -0.24 -2.28
CA TRP A 478 -4.55 -1.57 -2.81
C TRP A 478 -5.19 -1.53 -4.18
N PHE A 479 -6.16 -0.62 -4.39
CA PHE A 479 -6.81 -0.47 -5.68
C PHE A 479 -5.81 -0.12 -6.77
N HIS A 480 -4.85 0.77 -6.49
CA HIS A 480 -3.78 1.12 -7.41
C HIS A 480 -2.72 0.01 -7.54
N ALA A 481 -2.33 -0.65 -6.46
CA ALA A 481 -1.33 -1.72 -6.47
C ALA A 481 -1.80 -2.96 -7.25
N LEU A 482 -3.09 -3.30 -7.15
CA LEU A 482 -3.71 -4.37 -7.93
C LEU A 482 -3.76 -4.09 -9.44
N LEU A 483 -3.76 -2.81 -9.84
CA LEU A 483 -3.94 -2.40 -11.24
C LEU A 483 -2.65 -1.90 -11.91
N LEU A 484 -1.66 -1.43 -11.14
CA LEU A 484 -0.48 -0.72 -11.64
C LEU A 484 0.81 -1.48 -11.35
N ARG A 485 1.19 -1.60 -10.06
CA ARG A 485 2.41 -2.27 -9.61
C ARG A 485 2.23 -2.78 -8.17
N TRP A 486 2.42 -4.07 -7.99
CA TRP A 486 2.33 -4.72 -6.68
C TRP A 486 3.72 -4.89 -6.07
N ASP A 487 4.02 -4.17 -4.99
CA ASP A 487 5.24 -4.35 -4.18
C ASP A 487 4.90 -4.87 -2.77
N TRP A 488 5.30 -6.11 -2.47
CA TRP A 488 5.05 -6.76 -1.19
C TRP A 488 5.85 -6.15 -0.04
N ALA A 489 7.01 -5.54 -0.32
CA ALA A 489 7.92 -5.08 0.72
C ALA A 489 7.28 -3.96 1.56
N LEU A 490 6.52 -3.07 0.92
CA LEU A 490 5.85 -1.96 1.60
C LEU A 490 4.73 -2.46 2.53
N PHE A 491 3.90 -3.41 2.10
CA PHE A 491 2.81 -3.93 2.93
C PHE A 491 3.31 -4.78 4.09
N LEU A 492 4.39 -5.55 3.88
CA LEU A 492 5.00 -6.35 4.94
C LEU A 492 5.76 -5.48 5.96
N SER A 493 6.00 -4.21 5.66
CA SER A 493 6.75 -3.32 6.54
C SER A 493 5.98 -2.91 7.80
N ASP A 494 4.63 -2.92 7.77
CA ASP A 494 3.76 -2.75 8.95
C ASP A 494 3.02 -4.06 9.29
N PRO A 495 3.55 -4.86 10.23
CA PRO A 495 3.00 -6.18 10.54
C PRO A 495 1.61 -6.12 11.17
N PHE A 496 1.31 -5.10 11.98
CA PHE A 496 0.04 -5.01 12.70
C PHE A 496 -1.09 -4.66 11.74
N ILE A 497 -0.89 -3.64 10.90
CA ILE A 497 -1.86 -3.24 9.89
C ILE A 497 -2.10 -4.39 8.90
N PHE A 498 -1.03 -5.10 8.50
CA PHE A 498 -1.14 -6.27 7.63
C PHE A 498 -2.00 -7.38 8.24
N CYS A 499 -1.72 -7.78 9.48
CA CYS A 499 -2.53 -8.79 10.19
C CYS A 499 -3.98 -8.33 10.36
N PHE A 500 -4.20 -7.04 10.63
CA PHE A 500 -5.53 -6.50 10.83
C PHE A 500 -6.35 -6.48 9.54
N TRP A 501 -5.71 -6.24 8.40
CA TRP A 501 -6.34 -6.30 7.08
C TRP A 501 -6.74 -7.72 6.67
N ILE A 502 -5.89 -8.71 6.92
CA ILE A 502 -6.26 -10.13 6.75
C ILE A 502 -7.51 -10.43 7.57
N PHE A 503 -7.51 -10.00 8.84
CA PHE A 503 -8.66 -10.13 9.72
C PHE A 503 -9.91 -9.41 9.18
N ILE A 504 -9.80 -8.18 8.68
CA ILE A 504 -10.92 -7.43 8.10
C ILE A 504 -11.50 -8.17 6.89
N ILE A 505 -10.65 -8.59 5.95
CA ILE A 505 -11.09 -9.30 4.74
C ILE A 505 -11.85 -10.57 5.14
N ALA A 506 -11.26 -11.40 6.02
CA ALA A 506 -11.87 -12.64 6.47
C ALA A 506 -13.21 -12.37 7.17
N THR A 507 -13.25 -11.43 8.11
CA THR A 507 -14.46 -11.18 8.91
C THR A 507 -15.57 -10.48 8.14
N VAL A 508 -15.26 -9.61 7.18
CA VAL A 508 -16.25 -8.98 6.32
C VAL A 508 -16.94 -10.00 5.42
N LEU A 509 -16.21 -10.99 4.90
CA LEU A 509 -16.81 -12.08 4.12
C LEU A 509 -17.59 -13.09 4.97
N LEU A 510 -17.17 -13.34 6.22
CA LEU A 510 -17.87 -14.26 7.11
C LEU A 510 -19.14 -13.63 7.72
N PHE A 511 -19.01 -12.44 8.29
CA PHE A 511 -20.02 -11.81 9.14
C PHE A 511 -20.47 -10.44 8.64
N GLY A 512 -19.84 -9.87 7.61
CA GLY A 512 -20.01 -8.46 7.25
C GLY A 512 -19.15 -7.53 8.11
N ARG A 513 -19.15 -6.24 7.79
CA ARG A 513 -18.29 -5.24 8.45
C ARG A 513 -18.59 -5.00 9.93
N GLY A 514 -19.70 -5.52 10.46
CA GLY A 514 -20.15 -5.25 11.81
C GLY A 514 -19.20 -5.75 12.90
N LEU A 515 -18.46 -6.84 12.66
CA LEU A 515 -17.45 -7.34 13.62
C LEU A 515 -16.30 -6.32 13.76
N PHE A 516 -15.69 -5.90 12.65
CA PHE A 516 -14.64 -4.89 12.70
C PHE A 516 -15.17 -3.52 13.17
N CYS A 517 -16.12 -2.91 12.43
CA CYS A 517 -16.58 -1.55 12.71
C CYS A 517 -17.26 -1.42 14.09
N GLY A 518 -17.90 -2.48 14.59
CA GLY A 518 -18.64 -2.46 15.86
C GLY A 518 -17.84 -2.88 17.09
N TRP A 519 -16.86 -3.78 16.95
CA TRP A 519 -16.13 -4.38 18.09
C TRP A 519 -14.64 -4.02 18.15
N LEU A 520 -13.96 -3.83 17.02
CA LEU A 520 -12.49 -3.72 16.97
C LEU A 520 -11.94 -2.42 16.40
N CYS A 521 -12.73 -1.65 15.65
CA CYS A 521 -12.32 -0.34 15.15
C CYS A 521 -12.10 0.62 16.33
N PRO A 522 -10.86 1.11 16.59
CA PRO A 522 -10.56 1.93 17.77
C PRO A 522 -11.42 3.19 17.85
N PHE A 523 -11.55 3.91 16.74
CA PHE A 523 -12.37 5.12 16.65
C PHE A 523 -13.87 4.82 16.83
N GLY A 524 -14.34 3.71 16.25
CA GLY A 524 -15.72 3.29 16.41
C GLY A 524 -16.06 2.94 17.87
N SER A 525 -15.19 2.16 18.50
CA SER A 525 -15.27 1.79 19.92
C SER A 525 -15.27 3.04 20.81
N LEU A 526 -14.36 3.98 20.56
CA LEU A 526 -14.29 5.26 21.28
C LEU A 526 -15.58 6.07 21.13
N SER A 527 -16.10 6.21 19.91
CA SER A 527 -17.34 6.95 19.65
C SER A 527 -18.58 6.34 20.34
N GLU A 528 -18.71 5.00 20.38
CA GLU A 528 -19.81 4.36 21.14
C GLU A 528 -19.60 4.43 22.65
N ALA A 529 -18.35 4.36 23.11
CA ALA A 529 -18.02 4.54 24.53
C ALA A 529 -18.41 5.94 25.01
N ILE A 530 -18.09 6.98 24.25
CA ILE A 530 -18.50 8.38 24.52
C ILE A 530 -20.03 8.50 24.57
N TYR A 531 -20.75 7.89 23.62
CA TYR A 531 -22.21 7.90 23.62
C TYR A 531 -22.80 7.25 24.89
N LYS A 532 -22.22 6.14 25.36
CA LYS A 532 -22.66 5.47 26.59
C LYS A 532 -22.25 6.24 27.85
N LEU A 533 -21.09 6.87 27.85
CA LEU A 533 -20.65 7.75 28.93
C LEU A 533 -21.57 8.97 29.06
N GLY A 534 -21.95 9.61 27.95
CA GLY A 534 -22.93 10.70 27.95
C GLY A 534 -24.28 10.28 28.53
N ARG A 535 -24.71 9.03 28.30
CA ARG A 535 -25.92 8.48 28.92
C ARG A 535 -25.78 8.31 30.43
N PHE A 536 -24.62 7.86 30.90
CA PHE A 536 -24.31 7.72 32.31
C PHE A 536 -24.26 9.09 33.01
N LEU A 537 -23.71 10.12 32.34
CA LEU A 537 -23.67 11.52 32.79
C LEU A 537 -25.03 12.26 32.72
N GLY A 538 -26.15 11.55 32.52
CA GLY A 538 -27.48 12.15 32.52
C GLY A 538 -27.88 12.86 31.21
N LEU A 539 -27.08 12.82 30.14
CA LEU A 539 -27.41 13.47 28.86
C LEU A 539 -28.48 12.72 28.04
N LYS A 540 -29.07 11.65 28.60
CA LYS A 540 -30.06 10.78 27.94
C LYS A 540 -31.22 11.55 27.30
N ARG A 541 -31.65 12.68 27.88
CA ARG A 541 -32.75 13.51 27.35
C ARG A 541 -32.45 14.16 25.99
N TRP A 542 -31.17 14.40 25.70
CA TRP A 542 -30.69 15.00 24.45
C TRP A 542 -30.24 13.97 23.42
N GLN A 543 -30.08 12.70 23.84
CA GLN A 543 -29.74 11.61 22.94
C GLN A 543 -30.95 11.19 22.11
N ARG A 544 -31.06 11.71 20.88
CA ARG A 544 -32.14 11.37 19.94
C ARG A 544 -31.58 10.71 18.68
N GLN A 545 -32.34 9.75 18.15
CA GLN A 545 -32.07 9.20 16.82
C GLN A 545 -32.52 10.21 15.76
N LEU A 546 -31.79 10.28 14.64
CA LEU A 546 -32.19 11.15 13.54
C LEU A 546 -33.50 10.62 12.91
N PRO A 547 -34.42 11.51 12.48
CA PRO A 547 -35.58 11.09 11.72
C PRO A 547 -35.19 10.26 10.50
N ARG A 548 -35.96 9.20 10.20
CA ARG A 548 -35.60 8.20 9.18
C ARG A 548 -35.26 8.81 7.82
N ARG A 549 -36.03 9.83 7.40
CA ARG A 549 -35.83 10.57 6.14
C ARG A 549 -34.43 11.19 6.03
N TRP A 550 -33.93 11.78 7.13
CA TRP A 550 -32.59 12.38 7.17
C TRP A 550 -31.50 11.32 7.27
N HIS A 551 -31.71 10.29 8.09
CA HIS A 551 -30.78 9.16 8.18
C HIS A 551 -30.56 8.50 6.80
N ASP A 552 -31.63 8.24 6.05
CA ASP A 552 -31.55 7.57 4.76
C ASP A 552 -30.88 8.43 3.67
N ARG A 553 -30.87 9.77 3.82
CA ARG A 553 -30.12 10.69 2.94
C ARG A 553 -28.66 10.84 3.38
N LEU A 554 -28.41 11.14 4.66
CA LEU A 554 -27.06 11.40 5.17
C LEU A 554 -26.15 10.18 5.09
N LYS A 555 -26.69 8.96 5.16
CA LYS A 555 -25.88 7.74 5.00
C LYS A 555 -25.23 7.62 3.61
N TRP A 556 -25.74 8.33 2.60
CA TRP A 556 -25.12 8.37 1.28
C TRP A 556 -23.87 9.24 1.22
N VAL A 557 -23.68 10.17 2.16
CA VAL A 557 -22.52 11.07 2.19
C VAL A 557 -21.21 10.27 2.26
N LYS A 558 -21.08 9.29 3.16
CA LYS A 558 -19.89 8.43 3.24
C LYS A 558 -19.58 7.68 1.93
N TYR A 559 -20.61 7.29 1.18
CA TYR A 559 -20.41 6.63 -0.12
C TYR A 559 -19.96 7.64 -1.17
N GLY A 560 -20.54 8.85 -1.17
CA GLY A 560 -20.09 9.96 -2.00
C GLY A 560 -18.62 10.34 -1.72
N VAL A 561 -18.23 10.44 -0.45
CA VAL A 561 -16.84 10.67 -0.03
C VAL A 561 -15.94 9.53 -0.53
N PHE A 562 -16.33 8.27 -0.31
CA PHE A 562 -15.55 7.12 -0.78
C PHE A 562 -15.33 7.14 -2.30
N PHE A 563 -16.40 7.29 -3.09
CA PHE A 563 -16.28 7.31 -4.55
C PHE A 563 -15.56 8.57 -5.05
N GLY A 564 -15.71 9.71 -4.37
CA GLY A 564 -14.96 10.93 -4.65
C GLY A 564 -13.46 10.73 -4.44
N LEU A 565 -13.06 10.15 -3.31
CA LEU A 565 -11.65 9.80 -3.05
C LEU A 565 -11.12 8.78 -4.06
N LEU A 566 -11.92 7.79 -4.42
CA LEU A 566 -11.55 6.82 -5.46
C LEU A 566 -11.32 7.52 -6.81
N ALA A 567 -12.23 8.41 -7.22
CA ALA A 567 -12.12 9.15 -8.46
C ALA A 567 -10.88 10.07 -8.46
N VAL A 568 -10.66 10.84 -7.39
CA VAL A 568 -9.48 11.71 -7.25
C VAL A 568 -8.19 10.90 -7.29
N SER A 569 -8.16 9.71 -6.66
CA SER A 569 -6.95 8.89 -6.64
C SER A 569 -6.52 8.42 -8.03
N VAL A 570 -7.44 8.30 -8.99
CA VAL A 570 -7.11 7.98 -10.40
C VAL A 570 -6.36 9.13 -11.08
N PHE A 571 -6.65 10.38 -10.71
CA PHE A 571 -5.98 11.57 -11.27
C PHE A 571 -4.71 11.95 -10.52
N SER A 572 -4.73 11.89 -9.17
CA SER A 572 -3.59 12.22 -8.31
C SER A 572 -3.69 11.47 -6.99
N MET A 573 -2.71 10.59 -6.73
CA MET A 573 -2.61 9.88 -5.46
C MET A 573 -2.36 10.86 -4.29
N GLY A 574 -1.49 11.86 -4.49
CA GLY A 574 -1.19 12.85 -3.44
C GLY A 574 -2.40 13.68 -3.02
N LEU A 575 -3.22 14.12 -3.98
CA LEU A 575 -4.45 14.85 -3.66
C LEU A 575 -5.48 13.95 -2.95
N ALA A 576 -5.58 12.67 -3.34
CA ALA A 576 -6.47 11.72 -2.68
C ALA A 576 -6.05 11.45 -1.22
N GLU A 577 -4.75 11.38 -0.95
CA GLU A 577 -4.22 11.25 0.42
C GLU A 577 -4.49 12.49 1.27
N MET A 578 -4.34 13.69 0.70
CA MET A 578 -4.71 14.95 1.38
C MET A 578 -6.21 14.99 1.71
N LEU A 579 -7.08 14.65 0.75
CA LEU A 579 -8.53 14.61 0.97
C LEU A 579 -8.96 13.48 1.92
N ALA A 580 -8.16 12.42 2.05
CA ALA A 580 -8.38 11.35 3.03
C ALA A 580 -8.19 11.81 4.48
N GLU A 581 -7.70 13.03 4.75
CA GLU A 581 -7.70 13.65 6.08
C GLU A 581 -9.10 13.87 6.66
N ILE A 582 -10.16 13.65 5.86
CA ILE A 582 -11.53 13.51 6.37
C ILE A 582 -11.67 12.38 7.41
N GLU A 583 -10.71 11.46 7.48
CA GLU A 583 -10.63 10.46 8.53
C GLU A 583 -9.99 11.02 9.81
N PRO A 584 -10.75 11.13 10.93
CA PRO A 584 -10.24 11.68 12.20
C PRO A 584 -9.27 10.74 12.93
N PHE A 585 -9.00 9.57 12.34
CA PHE A 585 -8.16 8.49 12.87
C PHE A 585 -6.75 8.97 13.20
N LYS A 586 -6.13 9.61 12.21
CA LYS A 586 -4.81 10.22 12.30
C LYS A 586 -4.72 11.21 13.46
N THR A 587 -5.65 12.16 13.53
CA THR A 587 -5.67 13.20 14.56
C THR A 587 -5.93 12.62 15.95
N THR A 588 -6.72 11.54 16.04
CA THR A 588 -7.12 10.97 17.33
C THR A 588 -6.06 10.05 17.93
N PHE A 589 -5.46 9.16 17.13
CA PHE A 589 -4.61 8.07 17.64
C PHE A 589 -3.13 8.18 17.22
N LEU A 590 -2.82 8.67 16.01
CA LEU A 590 -1.44 8.69 15.50
C LEU A 590 -0.69 9.96 15.95
N VAL A 591 -1.23 11.14 15.64
CA VAL A 591 -0.58 12.43 15.92
C VAL A 591 -0.91 12.92 17.34
N GLY A 592 -2.15 12.69 17.74
CA GLY A 592 -2.78 13.34 18.90
C GLY A 592 -3.36 14.72 18.55
N ILE A 593 -4.45 15.07 19.22
CA ILE A 593 -5.18 16.33 19.06
C ILE A 593 -4.31 17.59 19.29
N PRO A 594 -3.42 17.67 20.31
CA PRO A 594 -2.66 18.88 20.57
C PRO A 594 -1.46 19.10 19.63
N ASN A 595 -0.93 18.02 19.05
CA ASN A 595 0.25 18.10 18.17
C ASN A 595 -0.10 18.38 16.71
N ARG A 596 -1.39 18.47 16.37
CA ARG A 596 -1.89 18.70 15.01
C ARG A 596 -2.37 20.15 14.87
N ALA A 597 -2.30 20.68 13.64
CA ALA A 597 -2.89 21.98 13.33
C ALA A 597 -4.36 22.05 13.78
N TRP A 598 -4.72 23.19 14.35
CA TRP A 598 -5.99 23.40 15.04
C TRP A 598 -7.26 23.02 14.24
N PRO A 599 -7.35 23.15 12.89
CA PRO A 599 -8.57 22.80 12.16
C PRO A 599 -8.87 21.29 12.24
N TYR A 600 -7.83 20.46 12.14
CA TYR A 600 -7.97 19.01 12.21
C TYR A 600 -8.32 18.55 13.63
N GLY A 601 -7.69 19.16 14.64
CA GLY A 601 -8.02 18.94 16.05
C GLY A 601 -9.47 19.29 16.35
N LEU A 602 -9.93 20.48 15.91
CA LEU A 602 -11.31 20.93 16.05
C LEU A 602 -12.30 19.99 15.35
N PHE A 603 -11.97 19.53 14.14
CA PHE A 603 -12.80 18.58 13.40
C PHE A 603 -12.96 17.26 14.15
N ALA A 604 -11.86 16.66 14.64
CA ALA A 604 -11.91 15.43 15.42
C ALA A 604 -12.70 15.62 16.74
N CYS A 605 -12.44 16.70 17.47
CA CYS A 605 -13.17 17.06 18.70
C CYS A 605 -14.66 17.25 18.43
N THR A 606 -15.04 17.87 17.31
CA THR A 606 -16.45 18.06 16.95
C THR A 606 -17.15 16.74 16.69
N LEU A 607 -16.51 15.81 15.97
CA LEU A 607 -17.07 14.47 15.72
C LEU A 607 -17.20 13.64 17.01
N LEU A 608 -16.20 13.72 17.90
CA LEU A 608 -16.25 13.07 19.21
C LEU A 608 -17.32 13.72 20.11
N GLY A 609 -17.44 15.04 20.10
CA GLY A 609 -18.49 15.78 20.81
C GLY A 609 -19.90 15.44 20.30
N LEU A 610 -20.10 15.34 18.98
CA LEU A 610 -21.35 14.86 18.39
C LEU A 610 -21.68 13.42 18.82
N SER A 611 -20.66 12.61 19.12
CA SER A 611 -20.84 11.23 19.61
C SER A 611 -21.48 11.18 21.01
N LEU A 612 -21.49 12.27 21.79
CA LEU A 612 -22.23 12.36 23.05
C LEU A 612 -23.75 12.32 22.83
N PHE A 613 -24.23 12.89 21.71
CA PHE A 613 -25.64 13.08 21.41
C PHE A 613 -26.18 12.04 20.45
N VAL A 614 -25.39 11.67 19.44
CA VAL A 614 -25.77 10.70 18.40
C VAL A 614 -24.85 9.51 18.48
N GLU A 615 -25.39 8.29 18.42
CA GLU A 615 -24.55 7.09 18.42
C GLU A 615 -23.73 7.02 17.11
N ARG A 616 -22.40 7.05 17.21
CA ARG A 616 -21.46 6.84 16.10
C ARG A 616 -21.75 7.69 14.83
N PRO A 617 -21.77 9.03 14.92
CA PRO A 617 -22.15 9.91 13.81
C PRO A 617 -21.19 9.77 12.62
N TYR A 618 -19.88 9.75 12.89
CA TYR A 618 -18.86 9.57 11.86
C TYR A 618 -18.99 8.24 11.12
N CYS A 619 -19.11 7.12 11.84
CA CYS A 619 -19.21 5.79 11.23
C CYS A 619 -20.48 5.60 10.38
N LYS A 620 -21.56 6.35 10.68
CA LYS A 620 -22.82 6.29 9.94
C LYS A 620 -22.80 7.14 8.68
N TYR A 621 -22.25 8.36 8.76
CA TYR A 621 -22.49 9.38 7.76
C TYR A 621 -21.25 9.83 6.99
N LEU A 622 -20.04 9.71 7.55
CA LEU A 622 -18.85 10.30 6.93
C LEU A 622 -17.73 9.30 6.62
N CYS A 623 -17.63 8.19 7.35
CA CYS A 623 -16.49 7.25 7.28
C CYS A 623 -16.36 6.56 5.90
N PRO A 624 -15.35 6.92 5.07
CA PRO A 624 -15.17 6.35 3.75
C PRO A 624 -14.67 4.91 3.82
N LEU A 625 -13.81 4.56 4.79
CA LEU A 625 -13.44 3.16 5.07
C LEU A 625 -14.69 2.30 5.38
N GLY A 626 -15.63 2.86 6.16
CA GLY A 626 -16.88 2.17 6.48
C GLY A 626 -17.76 1.93 5.24
N ALA A 627 -17.72 2.83 4.26
CA ALA A 627 -18.39 2.67 2.96
C ALA A 627 -17.68 1.62 2.09
N ALA A 628 -16.34 1.62 2.06
CA ALA A 628 -15.55 0.60 1.36
C ALA A 628 -15.84 -0.82 1.87
N LEU A 629 -15.85 -1.02 3.19
CA LEU A 629 -16.15 -2.31 3.83
C LEU A 629 -17.62 -2.72 3.73
N ALA A 630 -18.53 -1.77 3.49
CA ALA A 630 -19.95 -2.05 3.33
C ALA A 630 -20.27 -2.79 2.03
N MET A 631 -19.53 -2.55 0.95
CA MET A 631 -19.77 -3.22 -0.34
C MET A 631 -19.61 -4.75 -0.27
N PRO A 632 -18.45 -5.31 0.15
CA PRO A 632 -18.26 -6.75 0.28
C PRO A 632 -19.14 -7.39 1.35
N SER A 633 -19.67 -6.62 2.31
CA SER A 633 -20.62 -7.13 3.32
C SER A 633 -21.92 -7.68 2.71
N THR A 634 -22.23 -7.34 1.45
CA THR A 634 -23.35 -7.94 0.71
C THR A 634 -23.19 -9.46 0.56
N PHE A 635 -21.96 -9.96 0.41
CA PHE A 635 -21.62 -11.36 0.18
C PHE A 635 -21.37 -12.18 1.46
N ARG A 636 -21.69 -11.61 2.63
CA ARG A 636 -21.46 -12.26 3.94
C ARG A 636 -22.02 -13.68 3.99
N TRP A 637 -21.37 -14.61 4.68
CA TRP A 637 -21.90 -15.96 4.86
C TRP A 637 -22.97 -16.07 5.96
N PHE A 638 -22.80 -15.31 7.06
CA PHE A 638 -23.63 -15.43 8.26
C PHE A 638 -24.28 -14.09 8.64
N GLY A 639 -25.53 -13.87 8.21
CA GLY A 639 -26.35 -12.73 8.63
C GLY A 639 -27.03 -12.91 9.99
N LEU A 640 -27.54 -11.79 10.54
CA LEU A 640 -28.39 -11.79 11.74
C LEU A 640 -29.80 -12.34 11.45
N ARG A 641 -30.43 -13.00 12.42
CA ARG A 641 -31.74 -13.67 12.25
C ARG A 641 -32.91 -12.73 12.55
N ARG A 642 -34.04 -12.97 11.87
CA ARG A 642 -35.32 -12.27 12.05
C ARG A 642 -36.48 -13.25 12.07
N LYS A 643 -37.61 -12.82 12.64
CA LYS A 643 -38.88 -13.55 12.67
C LYS A 643 -39.83 -12.99 11.61
N PRO A 644 -40.72 -13.80 11.01
CA PRO A 644 -41.79 -13.29 10.15
C PRO A 644 -42.57 -12.13 10.77
N ASP A 645 -42.92 -12.20 12.08
CA ASP A 645 -43.70 -11.16 12.79
C ASP A 645 -42.97 -9.82 12.99
N CYS A 646 -41.69 -9.75 12.65
CA CYS A 646 -40.88 -8.54 12.81
C CYS A 646 -41.35 -7.37 11.94
N ASN A 647 -42.09 -7.67 10.87
CA ASN A 647 -42.71 -6.69 10.00
C ASN A 647 -43.92 -5.96 10.65
N HIS A 648 -44.48 -6.46 11.75
CA HIS A 648 -45.55 -5.77 12.48
C HIS A 648 -45.07 -5.22 13.82
N CYS A 649 -44.20 -5.96 14.52
CA CYS A 649 -43.81 -5.63 15.89
C CYS A 649 -42.97 -4.36 16.05
N LYS A 650 -42.05 -4.08 15.10
CA LYS A 650 -41.12 -2.92 15.07
C LYS A 650 -40.23 -2.66 16.30
N ALA A 651 -40.31 -3.45 17.38
CA ALA A 651 -39.55 -3.22 18.62
C ALA A 651 -38.03 -3.16 18.39
N CYS A 652 -37.47 -4.06 17.58
CA CYS A 652 -36.05 -4.02 17.23
C CYS A 652 -35.69 -2.80 16.38
N ALA A 653 -36.60 -2.30 15.53
CA ALA A 653 -36.34 -1.16 14.66
C ALA A 653 -36.21 0.13 15.48
N VAL A 654 -37.11 0.34 16.44
CA VAL A 654 -37.07 1.48 17.39
C VAL A 654 -35.80 1.44 18.24
N GLY A 655 -35.41 0.25 18.71
CA GLY A 655 -34.19 0.07 19.51
C GLY A 655 -32.88 0.04 18.71
N CYS A 656 -32.92 0.17 17.38
CA CYS A 656 -31.73 0.05 16.55
C CYS A 656 -30.92 1.36 16.56
N GLY A 657 -29.88 1.39 17.41
CA GLY A 657 -28.93 2.49 17.48
C GLY A 657 -28.30 2.87 16.13
N ALA A 658 -27.94 1.88 15.32
CA ALA A 658 -27.41 2.07 13.97
C ALA A 658 -28.45 2.53 12.93
N GLN A 659 -29.74 2.41 13.25
CA GLN A 659 -30.87 2.60 12.32
C GLN A 659 -30.78 1.71 11.06
N ALA A 660 -30.13 0.55 11.17
CA ALA A 660 -29.99 -0.40 10.07
C ALA A 660 -31.26 -1.22 9.77
N ILE A 661 -32.27 -1.17 10.64
CA ILE A 661 -33.55 -1.88 10.46
C ILE A 661 -34.56 -0.91 9.85
N ASP A 662 -35.16 -1.29 8.73
CA ASP A 662 -36.12 -0.46 8.01
C ASP A 662 -37.54 -0.48 8.59
N ALA A 663 -38.43 0.27 7.95
CA ALA A 663 -39.84 0.34 8.29
C ALA A 663 -40.60 -0.96 8.05
N ASP A 664 -40.02 -1.98 7.40
CA ASP A 664 -40.57 -3.33 7.18
C ASP A 664 -39.93 -4.36 8.12
N GLY A 665 -38.99 -3.94 8.97
CA GLY A 665 -38.31 -4.82 9.92
C GLY A 665 -37.17 -5.65 9.30
N ARG A 666 -36.74 -5.34 8.07
CA ARG A 666 -35.59 -5.93 7.37
C ARG A 666 -34.30 -5.28 7.85
N ILE A 667 -33.20 -6.03 7.87
CA ILE A 667 -31.88 -5.51 8.25
C ILE A 667 -31.09 -5.19 6.98
N ASP A 668 -30.66 -3.93 6.83
CA ASP A 668 -29.59 -3.59 5.90
C ASP A 668 -28.24 -3.94 6.53
N GLN A 669 -27.63 -4.99 6.00
CA GLN A 669 -26.41 -5.60 6.52
C GLN A 669 -25.17 -4.74 6.21
N ARG A 670 -25.28 -3.86 5.20
CA ARG A 670 -24.26 -2.86 4.89
C ARG A 670 -24.24 -1.74 5.90
N GLU A 671 -25.33 -1.52 6.62
CA GLU A 671 -25.45 -0.48 7.65
C GLU A 671 -25.35 -1.02 9.08
N CYS A 672 -25.53 -2.33 9.27
CA CYS A 672 -25.50 -2.95 10.58
C CYS A 672 -24.09 -2.98 11.20
N LEU A 673 -23.97 -2.46 12.43
CA LEU A 673 -22.73 -2.47 13.22
C LEU A 673 -22.66 -3.62 14.25
N HIS A 674 -23.55 -4.61 14.14
CA HIS A 674 -23.53 -5.84 14.95
C HIS A 674 -23.46 -5.58 16.46
N CYS A 675 -24.28 -4.66 16.97
CA CYS A 675 -24.44 -4.44 18.41
C CYS A 675 -25.13 -5.61 19.13
N LEU A 676 -25.76 -6.53 18.39
CA LEU A 676 -26.47 -7.73 18.84
C LEU A 676 -27.72 -7.49 19.71
N ASP A 677 -28.12 -6.24 19.96
CA ASP A 677 -29.32 -5.92 20.75
C ASP A 677 -30.61 -6.55 20.19
N CYS A 678 -30.74 -6.59 18.87
CA CYS A 678 -31.88 -7.26 18.22
C CYS A 678 -31.86 -8.78 18.39
N MET A 679 -30.68 -9.39 18.50
CA MET A 679 -30.52 -10.83 18.75
C MET A 679 -30.77 -11.19 20.22
N VAL A 680 -30.42 -10.30 21.16
CA VAL A 680 -30.83 -10.44 22.57
C VAL A 680 -32.35 -10.41 22.68
N LEU A 681 -32.99 -9.43 22.03
CA LEU A 681 -34.45 -9.33 22.04
C LEU A 681 -35.13 -10.50 21.31
N TYR A 682 -34.47 -11.10 20.31
CA TYR A 682 -35.02 -12.20 19.51
C TYR A 682 -35.37 -13.45 20.32
N THR A 683 -34.61 -13.74 21.40
CA THR A 683 -34.84 -14.89 22.28
C THR A 683 -35.47 -14.54 23.63
N ASP A 684 -35.71 -13.25 23.90
CA ASP A 684 -36.22 -12.79 25.19
C ASP A 684 -37.75 -13.00 25.28
N THR A 685 -38.17 -13.92 26.16
CA THR A 685 -39.57 -14.26 26.41
C THR A 685 -40.39 -13.15 27.07
N ARG A 686 -39.73 -12.13 27.62
CA ARG A 686 -40.39 -10.97 28.24
C ARG A 686 -40.27 -9.71 27.38
N GLY A 687 -39.14 -9.53 26.71
CA GLY A 687 -38.86 -8.36 25.88
C GLY A 687 -39.45 -8.40 24.48
N CYS A 688 -39.52 -9.58 23.84
CA CYS A 688 -40.04 -9.71 22.47
C CYS A 688 -41.59 -9.72 22.47
N PRO A 689 -42.30 -8.77 21.85
CA PRO A 689 -43.76 -8.72 21.91
C PRO A 689 -44.48 -10.00 21.43
N PRO A 690 -44.07 -10.68 20.34
CA PRO A 690 -44.65 -11.97 19.96
C PRO A 690 -44.47 -13.06 21.04
N LEU A 691 -43.28 -13.18 21.63
CA LEU A 691 -43.02 -14.18 22.68
C LEU A 691 -43.71 -13.82 24.00
N ALA A 692 -43.76 -12.53 24.34
CA ALA A 692 -44.43 -12.07 25.54
C ALA A 692 -45.95 -12.31 25.47
N ARG A 693 -46.56 -12.13 24.29
CA ARG A 693 -47.98 -12.47 24.05
C ARG A 693 -48.21 -13.97 24.19
N GLU A 694 -47.39 -14.78 23.54
CA GLU A 694 -47.50 -16.25 23.61
C GLU A 694 -47.28 -16.78 25.04
N ARG A 695 -46.29 -16.23 25.75
CA ARG A 695 -46.01 -16.59 27.15
C ARG A 695 -47.19 -16.27 28.06
N LYS A 696 -47.73 -15.03 27.98
CA LYS A 696 -48.89 -14.63 28.77
C LYS A 696 -50.12 -15.49 28.49
N ARG A 697 -50.33 -15.88 27.23
CA ARG A 697 -51.39 -16.81 26.84
C ARG A 697 -51.18 -18.18 27.48
N ARG A 698 -49.99 -18.77 27.35
CA ARG A 698 -49.66 -20.07 27.96
C ARG A 698 -49.77 -20.05 29.49
N GLU A 699 -49.29 -18.99 30.13
CA GLU A 699 -49.41 -18.78 31.58
C GLU A 699 -50.88 -18.73 32.01
N ARG A 700 -51.73 -17.99 31.28
CA ARG A 700 -53.18 -17.92 31.54
C ARG A 700 -53.88 -19.26 31.32
N ASP A 701 -53.51 -19.98 30.27
CA ASP A 701 -54.14 -21.24 29.87
C ASP A 701 -53.53 -22.46 30.61
N GLY A 702 -52.63 -22.26 31.58
CA GLY A 702 -51.99 -23.33 32.37
C GLY A 702 -51.01 -24.22 31.59
N LEU A 703 -50.55 -23.79 30.42
CA LEU A 703 -49.68 -24.57 29.52
C LEU A 703 -48.19 -24.44 29.90
N ALA A 704 -47.45 -25.54 29.78
CA ALA A 704 -46.01 -25.54 30.03
C ALA A 704 -45.21 -24.64 29.07
N LEU A 705 -44.25 -23.91 29.63
CA LEU A 705 -43.33 -23.05 28.87
C LEU A 705 -42.13 -23.87 28.38
N ALA A 706 -42.17 -24.28 27.12
CA ALA A 706 -41.05 -24.91 26.44
C ALA A 706 -39.85 -23.94 26.28
N PRO A 707 -38.63 -24.42 26.02
CA PRO A 707 -37.52 -23.56 25.65
C PRO A 707 -37.73 -22.90 24.28
N VAL A 708 -37.05 -21.77 24.04
CA VAL A 708 -37.11 -21.03 22.77
C VAL A 708 -36.13 -21.64 21.75
N GLY A 709 -36.65 -22.04 20.60
CA GLY A 709 -35.92 -22.67 19.50
C GLY A 709 -34.95 -21.76 18.74
N ARG A 710 -34.38 -22.26 17.64
CA ARG A 710 -33.45 -21.52 16.76
C ARG A 710 -34.14 -20.52 15.82
N ASP A 711 -35.39 -20.82 15.47
CA ASP A 711 -36.41 -19.98 14.83
C ASP A 711 -36.94 -18.86 15.76
N GLY A 712 -36.56 -18.94 17.02
CA GLY A 712 -36.84 -17.98 18.07
C GLY A 712 -38.23 -18.13 18.66
N TYR A 713 -39.04 -19.11 18.27
CA TYR A 713 -40.36 -19.36 18.87
C TYR A 713 -40.24 -20.39 19.99
N PHE A 714 -41.26 -20.50 20.84
CA PHE A 714 -41.33 -21.59 21.80
C PHE A 714 -41.45 -22.93 21.04
N ILE A 715 -40.61 -23.90 21.39
CA ILE A 715 -40.67 -25.23 20.77
C ILE A 715 -42.06 -25.83 21.08
N PRO A 716 -42.80 -26.30 20.06
CA PRO A 716 -44.11 -26.91 20.30
C PRO A 716 -43.96 -28.25 21.03
N LEU A 717 -44.81 -28.50 22.03
CA LEU A 717 -44.78 -29.75 22.82
C LEU A 717 -45.30 -30.95 22.01
N VAL A 718 -46.28 -30.69 21.14
CA VAL A 718 -46.76 -31.63 20.13
C VAL A 718 -46.21 -31.18 18.78
N PRO A 719 -45.46 -32.03 18.04
CA PRO A 719 -44.98 -31.70 16.71
C PRO A 719 -46.16 -31.61 15.74
N VAL A 720 -46.72 -30.40 15.60
CA VAL A 720 -47.63 -30.07 14.51
C VAL A 720 -46.76 -29.79 13.28
N PRO A 721 -47.13 -30.28 12.06
CA PRO A 721 -46.48 -29.85 10.83
C PRO A 721 -46.39 -28.33 10.84
N ALA A 722 -45.18 -27.79 10.69
CA ALA A 722 -44.99 -26.36 10.71
C ALA A 722 -45.70 -25.76 9.50
N ASP A 723 -46.93 -25.29 9.67
CA ASP A 723 -47.52 -24.35 8.73
C ASP A 723 -46.59 -23.16 8.72
N ALA A 724 -45.81 -23.04 7.64
CA ALA A 724 -44.99 -21.88 7.39
C ALA A 724 -45.96 -20.71 7.21
N LYS A 725 -46.37 -20.08 8.32
CA LYS A 725 -47.14 -18.84 8.30
C LYS A 725 -46.35 -17.89 7.42
N GLN A 726 -46.83 -17.72 6.19
CA GLN A 726 -46.25 -16.75 5.28
C GLN A 726 -46.39 -15.40 5.96
N PRO A 727 -45.31 -14.59 5.98
CA PRO A 727 -45.40 -13.26 6.55
C PRO A 727 -46.53 -12.51 5.84
N SER A 728 -47.45 -11.92 6.60
CA SER A 728 -48.42 -10.99 6.05
C SER A 728 -47.68 -9.69 5.70
N GLY A 729 -47.26 -9.57 4.44
CA GLY A 729 -46.46 -8.45 3.93
C GLY A 729 -44.98 -8.81 3.67
N PRO A 730 -44.08 -7.82 3.61
CA PRO A 730 -42.68 -8.02 3.25
C PRO A 730 -41.97 -8.97 4.23
N ASP A 731 -41.25 -9.99 3.73
CA ASP A 731 -40.51 -10.92 4.59
C ASP A 731 -39.30 -10.20 5.24
N PRO A 732 -39.25 -10.06 6.57
CA PRO A 732 -38.16 -9.40 7.28
C PRO A 732 -36.88 -10.26 7.39
N ARG A 733 -36.94 -11.54 6.99
CA ARG A 733 -35.78 -12.47 7.01
C ARG A 733 -34.81 -12.22 5.87
N MET A 734 -35.24 -11.51 4.83
CA MET A 734 -34.39 -11.10 3.71
C MET A 734 -34.29 -9.58 3.63
N PRO A 735 -33.15 -9.02 3.18
CA PRO A 735 -32.99 -7.57 3.01
C PRO A 735 -33.95 -6.96 1.97
N THR A 736 -34.38 -7.75 0.98
CA THR A 736 -35.31 -7.37 -0.08
C THR A 736 -36.17 -8.58 -0.48
N ASP A 737 -37.18 -8.36 -1.33
CA ASP A 737 -38.10 -9.42 -1.76
C ASP A 737 -37.36 -10.57 -2.46
N PRO A 738 -37.75 -11.84 -2.21
CA PRO A 738 -37.16 -12.99 -2.90
C PRO A 738 -37.48 -12.94 -4.39
N VAL A 739 -36.54 -13.39 -5.21
CA VAL A 739 -36.69 -13.47 -6.67
C VAL A 739 -36.16 -14.84 -7.13
N ALA A 740 -36.81 -15.45 -8.12
CA ALA A 740 -36.28 -16.66 -8.74
C ALA A 740 -35.03 -16.33 -9.60
N PRO A 741 -33.96 -17.14 -9.56
CA PRO A 741 -32.79 -16.90 -10.40
C PRO A 741 -33.14 -17.00 -11.89
N TYR A 742 -32.47 -16.21 -12.73
CA TYR A 742 -32.69 -16.20 -14.18
C TYR A 742 -32.31 -17.54 -14.85
N ALA A 743 -31.25 -18.19 -14.37
CA ALA A 743 -30.81 -19.50 -14.84
C ALA A 743 -31.00 -20.56 -13.75
N ALA A 744 -32.20 -21.11 -13.63
CA ALA A 744 -32.47 -22.27 -12.78
C ALA A 744 -32.19 -23.56 -13.57
N ARG A 745 -30.93 -24.04 -13.60
CA ARG A 745 -30.57 -25.36 -14.15
C ARG A 745 -30.04 -26.30 -13.08
N ALA A 746 -30.42 -27.58 -13.15
CA ALA A 746 -30.00 -28.64 -12.23
C ALA A 746 -28.81 -29.45 -12.79
N GLY A 747 -28.06 -30.10 -11.91
CA GLY A 747 -26.96 -31.02 -12.27
C GLY A 747 -25.61 -30.34 -12.58
N ALA A 748 -24.74 -31.05 -13.31
CA ALA A 748 -23.36 -30.64 -13.63
C ALA A 748 -23.27 -29.29 -14.38
N THR A 749 -24.33 -28.88 -15.06
CA THR A 749 -24.39 -27.62 -15.84
C THR A 749 -24.60 -26.38 -14.96
N ARG A 750 -24.95 -26.55 -13.67
CA ARG A 750 -25.23 -25.43 -12.74
C ARG A 750 -24.08 -24.42 -12.66
N TRP A 751 -22.84 -24.91 -12.58
CA TRP A 751 -21.64 -24.09 -12.47
C TRP A 751 -21.39 -23.23 -13.71
N SER A 752 -21.52 -23.83 -14.89
CA SER A 752 -21.38 -23.10 -16.16
C SER A 752 -22.49 -22.06 -16.36
N ALA A 753 -23.73 -22.38 -15.99
CA ALA A 753 -24.86 -21.46 -16.07
C ALA A 753 -24.71 -20.30 -15.09
N GLU A 754 -24.19 -20.58 -13.89
CA GLU A 754 -23.90 -19.56 -12.88
C GLU A 754 -22.77 -18.64 -13.32
N LEU A 755 -21.65 -19.19 -13.79
CA LEU A 755 -20.54 -18.41 -14.32
C LEU A 755 -21.00 -17.52 -15.49
N TRP A 756 -21.78 -18.07 -16.42
CA TRP A 756 -22.37 -17.30 -17.52
C TRP A 756 -23.27 -16.18 -17.01
N ASP A 757 -24.13 -16.43 -16.02
CA ASP A 757 -25.00 -15.40 -15.47
C ASP A 757 -24.23 -14.25 -14.77
N HIS A 758 -23.12 -14.57 -14.13
CA HIS A 758 -22.22 -13.61 -13.50
C HIS A 758 -21.40 -12.81 -14.53
N LEU A 759 -20.94 -13.42 -15.61
CA LEU A 759 -20.11 -12.76 -16.62
C LEU A 759 -20.92 -12.02 -17.69
N TRP A 760 -22.10 -12.54 -18.06
CA TRP A 760 -22.94 -11.99 -19.12
C TRP A 760 -24.03 -11.06 -18.56
N PRO A 761 -23.92 -9.73 -18.76
CA PRO A 761 -24.87 -8.78 -18.19
C PRO A 761 -26.20 -8.69 -18.95
N TRP A 762 -26.23 -9.00 -20.25
CA TRP A 762 -27.43 -8.89 -21.09
C TRP A 762 -28.47 -9.98 -20.80
N SER A 763 -29.75 -9.66 -21.01
CA SER A 763 -30.88 -10.59 -20.84
C SER A 763 -32.00 -10.30 -21.84
N GLY A 764 -32.83 -11.29 -22.16
CA GLY A 764 -33.97 -11.10 -23.08
C GLY A 764 -34.97 -10.05 -22.55
N GLN A 765 -35.16 -9.98 -21.23
CA GLN A 765 -35.98 -8.95 -20.60
C GLN A 765 -35.38 -7.55 -20.78
N GLY A 766 -34.05 -7.41 -20.60
CA GLY A 766 -33.36 -6.13 -20.80
C GLY A 766 -33.47 -5.60 -22.24
N TRP A 767 -33.44 -6.48 -23.24
CA TRP A 767 -33.67 -6.10 -24.65
C TRP A 767 -35.10 -5.63 -24.90
N ARG A 768 -36.10 -6.21 -24.23
CA ARG A 768 -37.50 -5.78 -24.34
C ARG A 768 -37.77 -4.47 -23.62
N THR A 769 -37.12 -4.21 -22.48
CA THR A 769 -37.38 -3.02 -21.65
C THR A 769 -36.52 -1.81 -22.01
N ALA A 770 -35.30 -2.01 -22.52
CA ALA A 770 -34.34 -0.93 -22.74
C ALA A 770 -33.34 -1.24 -23.87
N ALA A 771 -33.81 -1.56 -25.08
CA ALA A 771 -32.97 -1.95 -26.22
C ALA A 771 -31.81 -0.97 -26.52
N ALA A 772 -32.06 0.35 -26.47
CA ALA A 772 -31.03 1.37 -26.70
C ALA A 772 -29.88 1.29 -25.68
N LEU A 773 -30.20 1.07 -24.40
CA LEU A 773 -29.22 0.87 -23.34
C LEU A 773 -28.41 -0.42 -23.55
N GLN A 774 -29.05 -1.49 -24.03
CA GLN A 774 -28.36 -2.75 -24.31
C GLN A 774 -27.37 -2.61 -25.49
N MET A 775 -27.76 -1.91 -26.56
CA MET A 775 -26.91 -1.66 -27.74
C MET A 775 -25.70 -0.79 -27.39
N ALA A 776 -25.90 0.34 -26.71
CA ALA A 776 -24.79 1.18 -26.27
C ALA A 776 -23.88 0.43 -25.29
N GLY A 777 -24.44 -0.50 -24.49
CA GLY A 777 -23.66 -1.43 -23.67
C GLY A 777 -22.71 -2.32 -24.45
N LEU A 778 -23.12 -2.86 -25.60
CA LEU A 778 -22.24 -3.65 -26.45
C LEU A 778 -21.08 -2.81 -26.99
N ALA A 779 -21.36 -1.56 -27.41
CA ALA A 779 -20.32 -0.64 -27.88
C ALA A 779 -19.30 -0.31 -26.77
N VAL A 780 -19.76 -0.03 -25.55
CA VAL A 780 -18.87 0.22 -24.40
C VAL A 780 -18.08 -1.02 -24.01
N ALA A 781 -18.68 -2.22 -24.05
CA ALA A 781 -17.99 -3.48 -23.79
C ALA A 781 -16.86 -3.72 -24.80
N LEU A 782 -17.14 -3.48 -26.08
CA LEU A 782 -16.15 -3.60 -27.15
C LEU A 782 -15.01 -2.59 -26.95
N ALA A 783 -15.34 -1.33 -26.67
CA ALA A 783 -14.34 -0.29 -26.41
C ALA A 783 -13.46 -0.60 -25.19
N ALA A 784 -14.06 -1.10 -24.10
CA ALA A 784 -13.32 -1.55 -22.92
C ALA A 784 -12.43 -2.77 -23.23
N THR A 785 -12.87 -3.69 -24.10
CA THR A 785 -12.07 -4.85 -24.51
C THR A 785 -10.87 -4.42 -25.35
N VAL A 786 -11.08 -3.51 -26.31
CA VAL A 786 -10.00 -2.88 -27.10
C VAL A 786 -9.04 -2.14 -26.18
N ALA A 787 -9.56 -1.44 -25.17
CA ALA A 787 -8.75 -0.74 -24.19
C ALA A 787 -7.81 -1.68 -23.42
N TRP A 788 -8.30 -2.83 -22.98
CA TRP A 788 -7.48 -3.86 -22.34
C TRP A 788 -6.45 -4.48 -23.29
N ALA A 789 -6.80 -4.68 -24.57
CA ALA A 789 -5.86 -5.19 -25.58
C ALA A 789 -4.72 -4.17 -25.84
N LEU A 790 -5.03 -2.88 -25.95
CA LEU A 790 -4.04 -1.81 -26.10
C LEU A 790 -3.18 -1.63 -24.85
N ALA A 791 -3.72 -1.93 -23.67
CA ALA A 791 -2.95 -1.96 -22.43
C ALA A 791 -1.94 -3.11 -22.42
N ALA A 792 -2.37 -4.30 -22.85
CA ALA A 792 -1.52 -5.48 -22.97
C ALA A 792 -0.41 -5.31 -24.04
N SER A 793 -0.62 -4.45 -25.04
CA SER A 793 0.43 -4.07 -26.00
C SER A 793 1.31 -2.88 -25.54
N GLY A 794 1.10 -2.37 -24.32
CA GLY A 794 1.87 -1.24 -23.77
C GLY A 794 1.53 0.13 -24.38
N GLN A 795 0.50 0.21 -25.22
CA GLN A 795 0.12 1.43 -25.95
C GLN A 795 -0.82 2.36 -25.15
N MET A 796 -1.34 1.91 -24.01
CA MET A 796 -2.24 2.71 -23.17
C MET A 796 -1.70 3.00 -21.77
N ARG A 797 -1.95 4.22 -21.30
CA ARG A 797 -1.67 4.63 -19.92
C ARG A 797 -2.54 3.84 -18.97
N ALA A 798 -1.97 3.41 -17.86
CA ALA A 798 -2.71 2.60 -16.90
C ALA A 798 -3.93 3.33 -16.28
N GLY A 799 -3.86 4.66 -16.12
CA GLY A 799 -5.04 5.47 -15.74
C GLY A 799 -6.20 5.41 -16.75
N ALA A 800 -5.90 5.29 -18.06
CA ALA A 800 -6.92 5.14 -19.09
C ALA A 800 -7.60 3.75 -19.03
N VAL A 801 -6.84 2.71 -18.69
CA VAL A 801 -7.37 1.35 -18.45
C VAL A 801 -8.32 1.36 -17.25
N ILE A 802 -7.93 2.02 -16.16
CA ILE A 802 -8.77 2.18 -14.97
C ILE A 802 -10.06 2.95 -15.32
N GLY A 803 -9.95 4.02 -16.11
CA GLY A 803 -11.09 4.79 -16.58
C GLY A 803 -12.09 3.95 -17.39
N TRP A 804 -11.61 3.16 -18.36
CA TRP A 804 -12.45 2.25 -19.13
C TRP A 804 -13.04 1.12 -18.28
N TRP A 805 -12.27 0.59 -17.32
CA TRP A 805 -12.74 -0.44 -16.40
C TRP A 805 -13.85 0.08 -15.45
N LEU A 806 -13.70 1.29 -14.92
CA LEU A 806 -14.73 1.96 -14.12
C LEU A 806 -15.96 2.30 -14.98
N GLY A 807 -15.74 2.83 -16.18
CA GLY A 807 -16.81 3.16 -17.13
C GLY A 807 -17.65 1.93 -17.49
N TRP A 808 -17.00 0.82 -17.84
CA TRP A 808 -17.67 -0.46 -18.07
C TRP A 808 -18.43 -0.94 -16.83
N SER A 809 -17.83 -0.86 -15.65
CA SER A 809 -18.47 -1.29 -14.40
C SER A 809 -19.73 -0.47 -14.10
N LEU A 810 -19.69 0.85 -14.31
CA LEU A 810 -20.87 1.71 -14.14
C LEU A 810 -21.95 1.38 -15.16
N TYR A 811 -21.56 1.13 -16.41
CA TYR A 811 -22.50 0.80 -17.47
C TYR A 811 -23.16 -0.57 -17.24
N GLU A 812 -22.40 -1.57 -16.81
CA GLU A 812 -22.92 -2.89 -16.46
C GLU A 812 -23.98 -2.82 -15.35
N VAL A 813 -23.80 -1.94 -14.37
CA VAL A 813 -24.81 -1.71 -13.32
C VAL A 813 -26.14 -1.26 -13.94
N LEU A 814 -26.12 -0.35 -14.91
CA LEU A 814 -27.33 0.11 -15.60
C LEU A 814 -28.01 -1.02 -16.38
N ILE A 815 -27.23 -1.79 -17.14
CA ILE A 815 -27.71 -2.96 -17.90
C ILE A 815 -28.39 -3.95 -16.97
N ARG A 816 -27.72 -4.36 -15.89
CA ARG A 816 -28.26 -5.34 -14.93
C ARG A 816 -29.46 -4.81 -14.17
N LEU A 817 -29.51 -3.52 -13.84
CA LEU A 817 -30.71 -2.93 -13.20
C LEU A 817 -31.94 -2.96 -14.12
N SER A 818 -31.76 -2.86 -15.44
CA SER A 818 -32.86 -2.88 -16.42
C SER A 818 -33.40 -4.29 -16.74
N GLY A 819 -32.54 -5.31 -16.71
CA GLY A 819 -32.90 -6.67 -17.17
C GLY A 819 -32.61 -7.83 -16.21
N LYS A 820 -31.67 -7.68 -15.26
CA LYS A 820 -31.24 -8.72 -14.29
C LYS A 820 -31.20 -8.17 -12.86
N ARG A 821 -32.32 -7.63 -12.38
CA ARG A 821 -32.37 -6.92 -11.09
C ARG A 821 -32.45 -7.85 -9.87
N TYR A 822 -31.50 -8.76 -9.72
CA TYR A 822 -31.36 -9.61 -8.54
C TYR A 822 -29.90 -9.78 -8.13
N VAL A 823 -29.70 -10.13 -6.86
CA VAL A 823 -28.41 -10.52 -6.29
C VAL A 823 -28.60 -11.75 -5.42
N LYS A 824 -27.53 -12.54 -5.25
CA LYS A 824 -27.51 -13.64 -4.30
C LYS A 824 -27.34 -13.09 -2.88
N ASP A 825 -28.12 -13.60 -1.93
CA ASP A 825 -27.93 -13.31 -0.51
C ASP A 825 -27.25 -14.48 0.19
N GLY A 826 -26.12 -14.20 0.83
CA GLY A 826 -25.33 -15.22 1.49
C GLY A 826 -24.21 -15.80 0.62
N PRO A 827 -23.72 -17.00 0.96
CA PRO A 827 -22.73 -17.70 0.16
C PRO A 827 -23.21 -17.95 -1.28
N TRP A 828 -22.34 -17.72 -2.25
CA TRP A 828 -22.67 -17.79 -3.68
C TRP A 828 -23.21 -19.15 -4.13
N TRP A 829 -22.80 -20.24 -3.49
CA TRP A 829 -23.29 -21.60 -3.76
C TRP A 829 -24.72 -21.87 -3.27
N ARG A 830 -25.35 -20.96 -2.51
CA ARG A 830 -26.76 -21.09 -2.10
C ARG A 830 -27.70 -20.50 -3.16
N GLY A 831 -28.84 -21.14 -3.40
CA GLY A 831 -29.85 -20.70 -4.38
C GLY A 831 -30.76 -19.55 -3.92
N ARG A 832 -30.37 -18.74 -2.92
CA ARG A 832 -31.21 -17.65 -2.40
C ARG A 832 -30.95 -16.36 -3.16
N CYS A 833 -31.88 -15.99 -4.04
CA CYS A 833 -31.83 -14.74 -4.78
C CYS A 833 -32.88 -13.74 -4.25
N ARG A 834 -32.51 -12.46 -4.25
CA ARG A 834 -33.35 -11.36 -3.80
C ARG A 834 -33.27 -10.19 -4.77
N ARG A 835 -34.30 -9.34 -4.80
CA ARG A 835 -34.33 -8.15 -5.67
C ARG A 835 -33.19 -7.20 -5.32
N ALA A 836 -32.44 -6.75 -6.31
CA ALA A 836 -31.30 -5.86 -6.10
C ALA A 836 -31.74 -4.39 -5.96
N THR A 837 -31.24 -3.71 -4.92
CA THR A 837 -31.20 -2.24 -4.91
C THR A 837 -30.06 -1.72 -5.78
N VAL A 838 -30.01 -0.41 -6.03
CA VAL A 838 -28.89 0.22 -6.76
C VAL A 838 -27.56 -0.09 -6.07
N MET A 839 -27.52 0.02 -4.75
CA MET A 839 -26.31 -0.25 -3.97
C MET A 839 -25.93 -1.73 -3.95
N ASP A 840 -26.90 -2.65 -3.98
CA ASP A 840 -26.61 -4.07 -4.15
C ASP A 840 -25.94 -4.33 -5.50
N MET A 841 -26.43 -3.68 -6.56
CA MET A 841 -25.88 -3.84 -7.89
C MET A 841 -24.49 -3.23 -8.03
N LEU A 842 -24.28 -2.02 -7.49
CA LEU A 842 -22.95 -1.40 -7.42
C LEU A 842 -21.95 -2.29 -6.68
N SER A 843 -22.33 -2.83 -5.52
CA SER A 843 -21.48 -3.73 -4.73
C SER A 843 -21.19 -5.02 -5.48
N TYR A 844 -22.20 -5.58 -6.16
CA TYR A 844 -22.08 -6.82 -6.90
C TYR A 844 -21.17 -6.67 -8.12
N VAL A 845 -21.44 -5.68 -8.98
CA VAL A 845 -20.66 -5.44 -10.20
C VAL A 845 -19.26 -4.96 -9.85
N GLY A 846 -19.13 -4.03 -8.91
CA GLY A 846 -17.82 -3.50 -8.49
C GLY A 846 -16.91 -4.60 -7.96
N PHE A 847 -17.40 -5.45 -7.06
CA PHE A 847 -16.61 -6.56 -6.52
C PHE A 847 -16.29 -7.62 -7.59
N LYS A 848 -17.27 -7.99 -8.43
CA LYS A 848 -17.07 -8.95 -9.51
C LYS A 848 -16.02 -8.45 -10.52
N ASN A 849 -16.16 -7.23 -11.02
CA ASN A 849 -15.23 -6.66 -12.00
C ASN A 849 -13.84 -6.44 -11.40
N LEU A 850 -13.74 -6.21 -10.08
CA LEU A 850 -12.44 -6.07 -9.41
C LEU A 850 -11.69 -7.40 -9.43
N LEU A 851 -12.39 -8.50 -9.11
CA LEU A 851 -11.83 -9.84 -9.18
C LEU A 851 -11.45 -10.23 -10.61
N VAL A 852 -12.30 -9.92 -11.59
CA VAL A 852 -11.99 -10.18 -13.02
C VAL A 852 -10.76 -9.38 -13.45
N GLY A 853 -10.68 -8.09 -13.11
CA GLY A 853 -9.52 -7.25 -13.40
C GLY A 853 -8.24 -7.76 -12.73
N ALA A 854 -8.32 -8.20 -11.47
CA ALA A 854 -7.20 -8.78 -10.74
C ALA A 854 -6.68 -10.07 -11.39
N VAL A 855 -7.59 -10.98 -11.77
CA VAL A 855 -7.23 -12.23 -12.46
C VAL A 855 -6.61 -11.93 -13.82
N LEU A 856 -7.21 -11.03 -14.61
CA LEU A 856 -6.67 -10.65 -15.91
C LEU A 856 -5.28 -10.03 -15.79
N PHE A 857 -5.08 -9.13 -14.83
CA PHE A 857 -3.77 -8.53 -14.54
C PHE A 857 -2.74 -9.59 -14.15
N LEU A 858 -3.07 -10.51 -13.24
CA LEU A 858 -2.18 -11.59 -12.83
C LEU A 858 -1.81 -12.50 -14.01
N VAL A 859 -2.79 -12.87 -14.85
CA VAL A 859 -2.55 -13.68 -16.05
C VAL A 859 -1.62 -12.94 -17.02
N LEU A 860 -1.94 -11.70 -17.38
CA LEU A 860 -1.12 -10.90 -18.29
C LEU A 860 0.31 -10.69 -17.76
N LYS A 861 0.47 -10.50 -16.44
CA LYS A 861 1.77 -10.40 -15.78
C LYS A 861 2.53 -11.73 -15.83
N THR A 862 1.88 -12.85 -15.55
CA THR A 862 2.51 -14.18 -15.63
C THR A 862 2.92 -14.56 -17.06
N MET A 863 2.21 -14.05 -18.07
CA MET A 863 2.53 -14.21 -19.48
C MET A 863 3.60 -13.22 -19.99
N GLY A 864 4.12 -12.34 -19.13
CA GLY A 864 5.15 -11.35 -19.51
C GLY A 864 4.64 -10.24 -20.44
N MET A 865 3.32 -10.11 -20.61
CA MET A 865 2.70 -9.13 -21.52
C MET A 865 2.50 -7.76 -20.86
N LEU A 866 2.62 -7.66 -19.53
CA LEU A 866 2.64 -6.38 -18.81
C LEU A 866 4.09 -6.01 -18.48
N ALA A 867 4.58 -4.95 -19.12
CA ALA A 867 5.87 -4.35 -18.82
C ALA A 867 5.88 -3.78 -17.38
N THR A 868 6.89 -4.14 -16.60
CA THR A 868 7.13 -3.71 -15.21
C THR A 868 7.52 -2.25 -15.07
#